data_AF-A0A817LZ87-F1
#
_entry.id   AF-A0A817LZ87-F1
#
_cell.length_a   1.000
_cell.length_b   1.000
_cell.length_c   1.000
_cell.angle_alpha   90.00
_cell.angle_beta   90.00
_cell.angle_gamma   90.00
#
_symmetry.space_group_name_H-M   'P 1'
#
loop_
_entity.id
_entity.type
_entity.pdbx_description
1 polymer ?
#
loop_
_entity_poly.entity_id
_entity_poly.type
_entity_poly.pdbx_seq_one_letter_code
_entity_poly.pdbx_strand_id
1 'polypeptide(L)'
;MDTRWNSGTVTTVAGGRGNGAAWTQMSSSYGLFIDSTFNIYISEYSNCRVTRWANGNTTAGGLVAGGNGCGSALNQLYNPWGIYLNGNKTLFVADYSNHRIQKWVYGATTGVVVAGESSVAGSFSYQLNSPTSITFDQYSNMYVLDTNNNRIQRWAPGATYGITVVSASMSTPLGLKFDFSGNLYVADYNNHRIASFKIYCPQPTNRVCGTSYWNGTLTTIAGTLSSSGTSATLLSSPYSVFLDGLNRTYVVDTGNNRIQRFSSGSTIGTTVAGWYTSPGSTIGQFSTPTAVYVDVNGSIYVVDSGNYRVMLFIYENDYTMGAQVQKWYLNEPFGRTIIGGQGNGITLNKISTTYAFYVDSQTNIYVSEYGNNRVTFWIAGNTTAGKLVAGGNGGGTAANQVYSPWGIYVNVNDTLFIVEYSAHRVSKWLKNATIGTLVAGQSGVSGPWAYLFTNPTALAFDQYGYMYVMDTGNKRIQRWWPGASYGTTVASSTTMNRPYGLSISTTGNLVVADTSNHRVISFAAVCPAPPNQVCATAIWNSTFSLAAGTGTAGSTATLLYNSYDVFIDGWQSIYVVDNYNNRVQKYLAGSNIGTTVAGLSFTFGVTPTAGSAPPQLNSPTGIFVDLTGIIYVADYNNYRIQKWLPGYPFGSTVAGGRGLGTTLDKLGGVQAIYVDAQSNIYVSDYTNHRVSLWAAGNTTAGKVVAGTSNGVAGSGINQLNGPWGIFVTSNGTLYIVDQNNHRVQRWLRNATSGSTVAGQSGVAGAFSYQLRSPTSITVDQYGYMYVLDSGNKRIQRWWPGSTYAASTTTTALPATQPPNQVCATAQWNATFTIIGGTTGTFGNTTSRLRLPYDVFVDGYGNTYVADYSNNRIQRFSTGSVNATTVAGDPTSGSGYSQLYLPTAVFLNANRTLYILDSGNYRVQKWLYGEPLGFTVAAGYGSGSTSNKISTSYGLFVDRQSNIYIADTANHRVVFWQAGNTTSGRVVAGGNGASIGANQLYNPRGIFVDSMSALYIADYSNHRVQKWLSGASTGITVAGDSSGASGQMVYQLTNPTAVSVDQYSNIYVLDSGNRRIQKWEPGSTFGITVVYEPSLISPLGMRFGSTGNLVVADTSQQRVVSFGVYCREYSSSSPPVTTTTPKPLTQIPNQICSSPSWSSTFTTVAGTGIIGTSANTLYNPFSIYIDGLDTIYIADYNNNRVQKFVSGSNVGIQVAGFGTTAGSTGVYLNKPTAVSVNSNNVIYILDSLNYRVQQ
;
A
#
# COMPACT_ATOMS: atom_id res chain seq x y z
N MET A 1 17.16 6.43 -25.27
CA MET A 1 16.35 7.43 -24.53
C MET A 1 15.18 6.73 -23.85
N ASP A 2 14.68 7.28 -22.75
CA ASP A 2 13.31 6.99 -22.29
C ASP A 2 12.31 7.80 -23.15
N THR A 3 11.50 7.14 -23.97
CA THR A 3 10.74 7.75 -25.10
C THR A 3 9.39 8.36 -24.67
N ARG A 4 9.27 8.77 -23.41
CA ARG A 4 8.02 9.24 -22.79
C ARG A 4 7.80 10.76 -22.82
N TRP A 5 8.75 11.53 -23.34
CA TRP A 5 8.76 12.99 -23.21
C TRP A 5 8.34 13.73 -24.48
N ASN A 6 7.03 13.72 -24.75
CA ASN A 6 6.42 14.61 -25.73
C ASN A 6 6.22 16.02 -25.12
N SER A 7 6.10 17.04 -25.98
CA SER A 7 5.97 18.46 -25.61
C SER A 7 4.79 18.82 -24.69
N GLY A 8 3.80 17.93 -24.54
CA GLY A 8 2.68 18.08 -23.59
C GLY A 8 2.92 17.48 -22.19
N THR A 9 4.00 16.72 -21.98
CA THR A 9 4.30 16.00 -20.72
C THR A 9 5.40 16.65 -19.87
N VAL A 10 6.10 17.64 -20.46
CA VAL A 10 7.18 18.40 -19.82
C VAL A 10 6.76 19.86 -19.76
N THR A 11 6.72 20.44 -18.55
CA THR A 11 6.24 21.81 -18.33
C THR A 11 7.24 22.63 -17.53
N THR A 12 7.34 23.93 -17.81
CA THR A 12 8.07 24.85 -16.91
C THR A 12 7.17 25.18 -15.74
N VAL A 13 7.58 24.79 -14.53
CA VAL A 13 6.81 24.97 -13.29
C VAL A 13 7.28 26.14 -12.45
N ALA A 14 8.47 26.67 -12.72
CA ALA A 14 9.00 27.90 -12.11
C ALA A 14 10.02 28.57 -13.06
N GLY A 15 10.06 29.90 -13.08
CA GLY A 15 10.97 30.67 -13.93
C GLY A 15 10.56 30.69 -15.42
N GLY A 16 11.55 30.62 -16.32
CA GLY A 16 11.32 30.54 -17.76
C GLY A 16 11.04 31.86 -18.49
N ARG A 17 11.16 33.01 -17.83
CA ARG A 17 11.05 34.36 -18.44
C ARG A 17 12.41 35.04 -18.64
N GLY A 18 13.44 34.23 -18.89
CA GLY A 18 14.82 34.67 -19.04
C GLY A 18 15.49 35.07 -17.71
N ASN A 19 16.75 35.50 -17.83
CA ASN A 19 17.60 35.90 -16.72
C ASN A 19 17.12 37.23 -16.11
N GLY A 20 17.04 37.32 -14.79
CA GLY A 20 16.82 38.59 -14.10
C GLY A 20 16.40 38.48 -12.64
N ALA A 21 16.28 39.64 -11.98
CA ALA A 21 15.94 39.76 -10.56
C ALA A 21 14.42 39.92 -10.29
N ALA A 22 13.59 40.08 -11.32
CA ALA A 22 12.14 40.19 -11.13
C ALA A 22 11.58 38.90 -10.49
N TRP A 23 10.46 39.00 -9.76
CA TRP A 23 9.81 37.84 -9.13
C TRP A 23 9.28 36.81 -10.13
N THR A 24 9.19 37.16 -11.41
CA THR A 24 8.78 36.27 -12.52
C THR A 24 9.97 35.63 -13.26
N GLN A 25 11.19 35.94 -12.84
CA GLN A 25 12.47 35.52 -13.45
C GLN A 25 13.36 34.79 -12.44
N MET A 26 14.48 34.25 -12.93
CA MET A 26 15.50 33.57 -12.13
C MET A 26 16.90 33.97 -12.61
N SER A 27 17.91 33.76 -11.77
CA SER A 27 19.31 33.88 -12.19
C SER A 27 20.18 32.84 -11.48
N SER A 28 20.93 32.05 -12.26
CA SER A 28 21.88 31.03 -11.81
C SER A 28 21.33 30.15 -10.68
N SER A 29 20.34 29.33 -11.00
CA SER A 29 19.66 28.48 -10.01
C SER A 29 20.39 27.14 -9.79
N TYR A 30 20.53 26.74 -8.53
CA TYR A 30 21.29 25.53 -8.16
C TYR A 30 20.54 24.61 -7.21
N GLY A 31 20.17 25.09 -6.02
CA GLY A 31 19.48 24.29 -5.01
C GLY A 31 18.00 24.12 -5.33
N LEU A 32 17.50 22.90 -5.14
CA LEU A 32 16.09 22.54 -5.32
C LEU A 32 15.57 21.80 -4.08
N PHE A 33 14.44 22.23 -3.56
CA PHE A 33 13.65 21.44 -2.60
C PHE A 33 12.16 21.53 -2.95
N ILE A 34 11.41 20.44 -2.78
CA ILE A 34 9.96 20.41 -3.00
C ILE A 34 9.28 19.87 -1.75
N ASP A 35 8.30 20.63 -1.22
CA ASP A 35 7.56 20.26 -0.01
C ASP A 35 6.40 19.27 -0.28
N SER A 36 5.80 18.74 0.79
CA SER A 36 4.68 17.79 0.72
C SER A 36 3.37 18.36 0.15
N THR A 37 3.34 19.64 -0.21
CA THR A 37 2.25 20.29 -0.96
C THR A 37 2.69 20.71 -2.37
N PHE A 38 3.86 20.24 -2.82
CA PHE A 38 4.50 20.47 -4.12
C PHE A 38 4.88 21.95 -4.39
N ASN A 39 5.13 22.75 -3.35
CA ASN A 39 5.75 24.06 -3.56
C ASN A 39 7.25 23.89 -3.83
N ILE A 40 7.77 24.65 -4.78
CA ILE A 40 9.14 24.52 -5.29
C ILE A 40 9.99 25.64 -4.67
N TYR A 41 10.99 25.25 -3.89
CA TYR A 41 11.97 26.14 -3.27
C TYR A 41 13.26 26.10 -4.08
N ILE A 42 13.79 27.27 -4.42
CA ILE A 42 14.91 27.43 -5.36
C ILE A 42 15.86 28.49 -4.82
N SER A 43 17.16 28.18 -4.74
CA SER A 43 18.19 29.20 -4.55
C SER A 43 18.57 29.83 -5.88
N GLU A 44 18.73 31.15 -5.87
CA GLU A 44 19.15 31.95 -7.01
C GLU A 44 20.47 32.63 -6.64
N TYR A 45 21.58 32.11 -7.16
CA TYR A 45 22.94 32.51 -6.78
C TYR A 45 23.15 34.00 -7.01
N SER A 46 22.93 34.47 -8.24
CA SER A 46 23.17 35.87 -8.63
C SER A 46 22.15 36.85 -8.04
N ASN A 47 20.95 36.37 -7.68
CA ASN A 47 19.90 37.18 -7.05
C ASN A 47 19.99 37.14 -5.50
N CYS A 48 20.95 36.41 -4.93
CA CYS A 48 21.25 36.34 -3.50
C CYS A 48 20.02 36.09 -2.60
N ARG A 49 19.15 35.17 -3.05
CA ARG A 49 17.87 34.84 -2.40
C ARG A 49 17.50 33.37 -2.57
N VAL A 50 16.56 32.91 -1.74
CA VAL A 50 15.79 31.69 -1.97
C VAL A 50 14.33 32.10 -2.21
N THR A 51 13.75 31.66 -3.32
CA THR A 51 12.32 31.86 -3.64
C THR A 51 11.51 30.57 -3.51
N ARG A 52 10.22 30.73 -3.21
CA ARG A 52 9.20 29.68 -3.18
C ARG A 52 8.15 29.96 -4.25
N TRP A 53 7.98 29.02 -5.16
CA TRP A 53 6.97 29.01 -6.21
C TRP A 53 5.85 28.06 -5.77
N ALA A 54 4.61 28.53 -5.78
CA ALA A 54 3.48 27.75 -5.28
C ALA A 54 3.02 26.71 -6.31
N ASN A 55 2.58 25.54 -5.85
CA ASN A 55 2.08 24.49 -6.74
C ASN A 55 0.98 25.04 -7.68
N GLY A 56 1.11 24.77 -8.99
CA GLY A 56 0.21 25.27 -10.03
C GLY A 56 0.35 26.75 -10.38
N ASN A 57 1.21 27.54 -9.71
CA ASN A 57 1.44 28.95 -10.01
C ASN A 57 2.85 29.19 -10.57
N THR A 58 2.93 29.28 -11.89
CA THR A 58 4.16 29.55 -12.65
C THR A 58 4.47 31.04 -12.83
N THR A 59 3.66 31.96 -12.31
CA THR A 59 3.75 33.38 -12.68
C THR A 59 4.79 34.16 -11.89
N ALA A 60 4.98 33.85 -10.60
CA ALA A 60 5.97 34.51 -9.73
C ALA A 60 6.34 33.66 -8.50
N GLY A 61 7.60 33.78 -8.06
CA GLY A 61 8.07 33.26 -6.78
C GLY A 61 7.99 34.31 -5.66
N GLY A 62 7.71 33.86 -4.43
CA GLY A 62 7.80 34.70 -3.23
C GLY A 62 9.12 34.47 -2.48
N LEU A 63 9.60 35.49 -1.74
CA LEU A 63 10.83 35.41 -0.95
C LEU A 63 10.70 34.41 0.23
N VAL A 64 11.79 33.71 0.55
CA VAL A 64 11.90 32.80 1.71
C VAL A 64 13.12 33.11 2.59
N ALA A 65 14.25 33.47 1.98
CA ALA A 65 15.50 33.81 2.67
C ALA A 65 16.37 34.73 1.81
N GLY A 66 17.20 35.56 2.44
CA GLY A 66 18.04 36.55 1.76
C GLY A 66 17.23 37.67 1.10
N GLY A 67 17.60 38.08 -0.12
CA GLY A 67 16.88 39.08 -0.90
C GLY A 67 17.14 40.55 -0.52
N ASN A 68 17.80 40.81 0.61
CA ASN A 68 18.24 42.16 1.04
C ASN A 68 19.59 42.57 0.43
N GLY A 69 19.82 42.22 -0.84
CA GLY A 69 21.12 42.32 -1.52
C GLY A 69 22.08 41.17 -1.18
N CYS A 70 23.18 41.11 -1.92
CA CYS A 70 24.27 40.16 -1.70
C CYS A 70 25.18 40.63 -0.57
N GLY A 71 25.47 39.76 0.41
CA GLY A 71 26.41 40.09 1.49
C GLY A 71 26.36 39.14 2.68
N SER A 72 27.12 39.48 3.72
CA SER A 72 27.38 38.64 4.89
C SER A 72 26.49 38.94 6.11
N ALA A 73 25.60 39.93 6.05
CA ALA A 73 24.63 40.19 7.11
C ALA A 73 23.65 39.01 7.29
N LEU A 74 23.03 38.88 8.46
CA LEU A 74 22.11 37.76 8.75
C LEU A 74 20.79 37.85 7.98
N ASN A 75 20.40 39.02 7.47
CA ASN A 75 19.26 39.17 6.55
C ASN A 75 19.65 39.00 5.06
N GLN A 76 20.92 38.69 4.78
CA GLN A 76 21.47 38.51 3.43
C GLN A 76 21.93 37.07 3.20
N LEU A 77 22.15 36.77 1.93
CA LEU A 77 22.88 35.60 1.44
C LEU A 77 23.92 36.11 0.44
N TYR A 78 24.96 35.34 0.16
CA TYR A 78 25.87 35.62 -0.94
C TYR A 78 26.12 34.33 -1.73
N ASN A 79 25.65 34.33 -2.97
CA ASN A 79 25.76 33.21 -3.90
C ASN A 79 25.15 31.88 -3.36
N PRO A 80 23.90 31.88 -2.83
CA PRO A 80 23.32 30.70 -2.19
C PRO A 80 23.23 29.50 -3.14
N TRP A 81 23.66 28.33 -2.66
CA TRP A 81 23.83 27.10 -3.44
C TRP A 81 22.84 26.03 -2.99
N GLY A 82 23.26 24.96 -2.32
CA GLY A 82 22.36 23.91 -1.83
C GLY A 82 21.38 24.40 -0.78
N ILE A 83 20.19 23.81 -0.76
CA ILE A 83 19.13 24.11 0.22
C ILE A 83 18.51 22.81 0.75
N TYR A 84 18.04 22.86 2.00
CA TYR A 84 17.31 21.76 2.64
C TYR A 84 16.18 22.31 3.49
N LEU A 85 14.95 21.81 3.35
CA LEU A 85 13.81 22.20 4.17
C LEU A 85 13.40 21.01 5.06
N ASN A 86 13.30 21.21 6.37
CA ASN A 86 12.83 20.16 7.28
C ASN A 86 11.29 20.15 7.42
N GLY A 87 10.74 19.11 8.05
CA GLY A 87 9.29 18.96 8.26
C GLY A 87 8.62 20.12 9.00
N ASN A 88 9.39 20.86 9.82
CA ASN A 88 8.93 22.03 10.57
C ASN A 88 9.08 23.34 9.76
N LYS A 89 9.17 23.25 8.42
CA LYS A 89 9.33 24.39 7.49
C LYS A 89 10.54 25.29 7.82
N THR A 90 11.56 24.73 8.45
CA THR A 90 12.85 25.41 8.65
C THR A 90 13.74 25.13 7.45
N LEU A 91 14.17 26.19 6.77
CA LEU A 91 15.06 26.15 5.63
C LEU A 91 16.51 26.26 6.10
N PHE A 92 17.40 25.48 5.51
CA PHE A 92 18.84 25.56 5.65
C PHE A 92 19.43 25.89 4.28
N VAL A 93 20.33 26.87 4.21
CA VAL A 93 20.91 27.40 2.97
C VAL A 93 22.43 27.35 3.05
N ALA A 94 23.06 26.75 2.04
CA ALA A 94 24.50 26.78 1.86
C ALA A 94 24.87 28.14 1.26
N ASP A 95 25.43 28.99 2.10
CA ASP A 95 25.70 30.40 1.83
C ASP A 95 27.14 30.51 1.29
N TYR A 96 27.31 30.05 0.05
CA TYR A 96 28.57 29.62 -0.56
C TYR A 96 29.71 30.64 -0.40
N SER A 97 29.49 31.90 -0.83
CA SER A 97 30.53 32.94 -0.77
C SER A 97 30.67 33.60 0.61
N ASN A 98 29.75 33.33 1.54
CA ASN A 98 29.93 33.61 2.97
C ASN A 98 30.49 32.40 3.74
N HIS A 99 30.79 31.29 3.06
CA HIS A 99 31.44 30.09 3.58
C HIS A 99 30.77 29.49 4.84
N ARG A 100 29.43 29.52 4.90
CA ARG A 100 28.64 29.16 6.08
C ARG A 100 27.32 28.47 5.72
N ILE A 101 26.65 27.89 6.71
CA ILE A 101 25.26 27.42 6.58
C ILE A 101 24.35 28.32 7.41
N GLN A 102 23.31 28.88 6.78
CA GLN A 102 22.28 29.67 7.47
C GLN A 102 20.96 28.90 7.60
N LYS A 103 20.40 28.89 8.80
CA LYS A 103 19.05 28.43 9.13
C LYS A 103 18.06 29.60 9.11
N TRP A 104 16.96 29.45 8.40
CA TRP A 104 15.83 30.39 8.33
C TRP A 104 14.53 29.68 8.71
N VAL A 105 13.74 30.26 9.61
CA VAL A 105 12.39 29.77 9.95
C VAL A 105 11.37 30.48 9.07
N TYR A 106 10.27 29.81 8.70
CA TYR A 106 9.23 30.40 7.86
C TYR A 106 8.72 31.75 8.42
N GLY A 107 8.86 32.82 7.65
CA GLY A 107 8.51 34.20 8.05
C GLY A 107 9.59 34.99 8.77
N ALA A 108 10.78 34.42 9.01
CA ALA A 108 11.90 35.15 9.60
C ALA A 108 12.52 36.16 8.61
N THR A 109 12.90 37.34 9.10
CA THR A 109 13.59 38.39 8.35
C THR A 109 15.12 38.27 8.39
N THR A 110 15.65 37.44 9.28
CA THR A 110 17.06 37.09 9.44
C THR A 110 17.24 35.57 9.58
N GLY A 111 18.38 35.08 9.11
CA GLY A 111 18.87 33.74 9.39
C GLY A 111 19.72 33.65 10.66
N VAL A 112 20.04 32.41 11.03
CA VAL A 112 20.94 32.04 12.12
C VAL A 112 22.04 31.16 11.54
N VAL A 113 23.31 31.47 11.77
CA VAL A 113 24.42 30.61 11.33
C VAL A 113 24.42 29.32 12.16
N VAL A 114 24.56 28.17 11.50
CA VAL A 114 24.55 26.83 12.13
C VAL A 114 25.75 25.95 11.75
N ALA A 115 26.65 26.45 10.89
CA ALA A 115 27.98 25.91 10.61
C ALA A 115 28.83 26.96 9.88
N GLY A 116 30.15 26.95 10.06
CA GLY A 116 31.08 27.91 9.44
C GLY A 116 31.09 29.28 10.13
N GLU A 117 31.28 29.31 11.45
CA GLU A 117 30.99 30.48 12.31
C GLU A 117 31.70 31.77 11.89
N SER A 118 32.95 31.69 11.41
CA SER A 118 33.74 32.88 11.05
C SER A 118 33.29 33.59 9.77
N SER A 119 32.41 33.00 8.96
CA SER A 119 32.10 33.46 7.58
C SER A 119 33.35 33.67 6.70
N VAL A 120 34.43 32.93 6.99
CA VAL A 120 35.76 33.02 6.38
C VAL A 120 36.16 31.63 5.93
N ALA A 121 36.66 31.51 4.69
CA ALA A 121 37.12 30.25 4.13
C ALA A 121 38.32 29.70 4.90
N GLY A 122 38.29 28.41 5.20
CA GLY A 122 39.44 27.69 5.73
C GLY A 122 39.16 26.22 5.99
N SER A 123 40.18 25.50 6.47
CA SER A 123 40.19 24.04 6.60
C SER A 123 40.07 23.53 8.04
N PHE A 124 39.91 24.42 9.03
CA PHE A 124 39.65 24.02 10.42
C PHE A 124 38.28 23.32 10.58
N SER A 125 38.06 22.66 11.72
CA SER A 125 36.83 21.90 12.00
C SER A 125 35.59 22.78 12.11
N TYR A 126 35.71 23.99 12.66
CA TYR A 126 34.65 24.99 12.77
C TYR A 126 34.46 25.85 11.51
N GLN A 127 35.26 25.61 10.47
CA GLN A 127 35.21 26.34 9.19
C GLN A 127 34.75 25.46 8.04
N LEU A 128 34.20 26.13 7.04
CA LEU A 128 33.90 25.60 5.72
C LEU A 128 34.64 26.46 4.68
N ASN A 129 34.82 25.94 3.47
CA ASN A 129 35.31 26.66 2.31
C ASN A 129 34.36 26.41 1.15
N SER A 130 33.44 27.35 0.96
CA SER A 130 32.45 27.36 -0.13
C SER A 130 31.55 26.11 -0.13
N PRO A 131 30.67 25.95 0.88
CA PRO A 131 29.81 24.77 0.99
C PRO A 131 28.73 24.76 -0.10
N THR A 132 28.47 23.58 -0.67
CA THR A 132 27.54 23.43 -1.83
C THR A 132 26.30 22.60 -1.52
N SER A 133 26.36 21.65 -0.60
CA SER A 133 25.27 20.70 -0.33
C SER A 133 25.06 20.44 1.16
N ILE A 134 23.80 20.21 1.54
CA ILE A 134 23.35 19.96 2.91
C ILE A 134 22.40 18.76 2.89
N THR A 135 22.62 17.79 3.78
CA THR A 135 21.65 16.74 4.08
C THR A 135 21.64 16.42 5.57
N PHE A 136 20.67 15.63 6.04
CA PHE A 136 20.51 15.30 7.46
C PHE A 136 20.31 13.80 7.64
N ASP A 137 20.86 13.23 8.73
CA ASP A 137 20.55 11.87 9.16
C ASP A 137 19.27 11.80 10.04
N GLN A 138 18.82 10.58 10.35
CA GLN A 138 17.66 10.32 11.20
C GLN A 138 17.78 10.83 12.64
N TYR A 139 18.98 11.25 13.07
CA TYR A 139 19.24 11.84 14.39
C TYR A 139 19.40 13.37 14.32
N SER A 140 19.01 13.99 13.20
CA SER A 140 19.16 15.43 12.92
C SER A 140 20.60 15.96 12.90
N ASN A 141 21.62 15.10 12.72
CA ASN A 141 22.97 15.60 12.42
C ASN A 141 23.00 16.12 10.97
N MET A 142 23.54 17.32 10.80
CA MET A 142 23.71 17.97 9.50
C MET A 142 25.00 17.49 8.84
N TYR A 143 24.95 17.07 7.59
CA TYR A 143 26.11 16.72 6.77
C TYR A 143 26.27 17.79 5.69
N VAL A 144 27.44 18.44 5.70
CA VAL A 144 27.78 19.57 4.83
C VAL A 144 28.88 19.17 3.87
N LEU A 145 28.70 19.51 2.59
CA LEU A 145 29.70 19.30 1.55
C LEU A 145 30.62 20.51 1.44
N ASP A 146 31.76 20.41 2.10
CA ASP A 146 32.78 21.44 2.18
C ASP A 146 33.73 21.31 0.96
N THR A 147 33.35 22.01 -0.11
CA THR A 147 33.67 21.63 -1.49
C THR A 147 35.12 21.93 -1.86
N ASN A 148 35.60 23.14 -1.57
CA ASN A 148 36.99 23.51 -1.88
C ASN A 148 38.00 22.79 -0.98
N ASN A 149 37.55 22.29 0.18
CA ASN A 149 38.32 21.41 1.06
C ASN A 149 38.18 19.92 0.69
N ASN A 150 37.47 19.57 -0.40
CA ASN A 150 37.19 18.21 -0.87
C ASN A 150 36.72 17.24 0.23
N ARG A 151 35.86 17.70 1.15
CA ARG A 151 35.46 16.92 2.33
C ARG A 151 33.98 17.01 2.68
N ILE A 152 33.50 16.00 3.40
CA ILE A 152 32.18 15.99 4.04
C ILE A 152 32.38 16.18 5.53
N GLN A 153 31.70 17.17 6.13
CA GLN A 153 31.66 17.35 7.57
C GLN A 153 30.29 16.99 8.16
N ARG A 154 30.28 16.28 9.28
CA ARG A 154 29.12 16.04 10.15
C ARG A 154 29.11 17.05 11.29
N TRP A 155 28.00 17.78 11.44
CA TRP A 155 27.72 18.73 12.52
C TRP A 155 26.52 18.21 13.32
N ALA A 156 26.68 18.03 14.63
CA ALA A 156 25.56 17.65 15.50
C ALA A 156 24.67 18.87 15.81
N PRO A 157 23.40 18.69 16.23
CA PRO A 157 22.53 19.79 16.64
C PRO A 157 23.19 20.68 17.71
N GLY A 158 23.45 21.94 17.38
CA GLY A 158 24.10 22.91 18.28
C GLY A 158 25.63 22.76 18.44
N ALA A 159 26.29 21.97 17.59
CA ALA A 159 27.75 21.88 17.59
C ALA A 159 28.39 23.14 16.98
N THR A 160 29.45 23.66 17.62
CA THR A 160 30.27 24.79 17.11
C THR A 160 31.36 24.34 16.12
N TYR A 161 31.56 23.02 15.95
CA TYR A 161 32.52 22.46 15.00
C TYR A 161 32.00 21.21 14.29
N GLY A 162 32.43 21.04 13.04
CA GLY A 162 32.18 19.87 12.22
C GLY A 162 33.26 18.80 12.35
N ILE A 163 32.88 17.56 12.09
CA ILE A 163 33.77 16.39 12.08
C ILE A 163 33.87 15.89 10.65
N THR A 164 35.08 15.90 10.07
CA THR A 164 35.32 15.30 8.76
C THR A 164 34.99 13.81 8.80
N VAL A 165 34.03 13.38 7.97
CA VAL A 165 33.64 11.96 7.83
C VAL A 165 34.13 11.33 6.53
N VAL A 166 34.43 12.13 5.50
CA VAL A 166 35.09 11.70 4.25
C VAL A 166 35.94 12.84 3.71
N SER A 167 37.19 12.56 3.28
CA SER A 167 38.07 13.55 2.63
C SER A 167 39.09 12.94 1.66
N ALA A 168 38.99 11.65 1.34
CA ALA A 168 39.90 10.96 0.42
C ALA A 168 39.21 10.72 -0.93
N SER A 169 39.98 10.76 -2.02
CA SER A 169 39.54 10.39 -3.38
C SER A 169 38.28 11.12 -3.90
N MET A 170 38.03 12.36 -3.45
CA MET A 170 37.00 13.26 -4.02
C MET A 170 37.66 14.47 -4.69
N SER A 171 37.05 15.01 -5.73
CA SER A 171 37.55 16.18 -6.47
C SER A 171 36.40 17.12 -6.87
N THR A 172 36.32 18.25 -6.17
CA THR A 172 35.25 19.26 -6.22
C THR A 172 33.85 18.64 -6.14
N PRO A 173 33.52 17.86 -5.10
CA PRO A 173 32.21 17.22 -4.99
C PRO A 173 31.10 18.26 -4.76
N LEU A 174 29.93 18.12 -5.42
CA LEU A 174 28.88 19.16 -5.47
C LEU A 174 27.50 18.80 -4.89
N GLY A 175 27.23 17.51 -4.61
CA GLY A 175 25.92 17.07 -4.09
C GLY A 175 26.01 15.93 -3.09
N LEU A 176 25.15 15.96 -2.06
CA LEU A 176 25.00 14.90 -1.03
C LEU A 176 23.55 14.43 -0.90
N LYS A 177 23.36 13.12 -0.71
CA LYS A 177 22.05 12.52 -0.39
C LYS A 177 22.20 11.23 0.41
N PHE A 178 21.36 11.04 1.43
CA PHE A 178 21.22 9.74 2.11
C PHE A 178 20.25 8.80 1.39
N ASP A 179 20.52 7.49 1.47
CA ASP A 179 19.51 6.44 1.25
C ASP A 179 18.77 6.06 2.54
N PHE A 180 17.74 5.22 2.40
CA PHE A 180 16.96 4.69 3.54
C PHE A 180 17.73 3.70 4.44
N SER A 181 18.96 3.32 4.08
CA SER A 181 19.84 2.41 4.83
C SER A 181 20.97 3.16 5.56
N GLY A 182 21.01 4.49 5.50
CA GLY A 182 22.05 5.32 6.13
C GLY A 182 23.38 5.40 5.35
N ASN A 183 23.40 4.98 4.09
CA ASN A 183 24.54 5.21 3.21
C ASN A 183 24.47 6.63 2.63
N LEU A 184 25.60 7.33 2.60
CA LEU A 184 25.72 8.69 2.06
C LEU A 184 26.29 8.63 0.64
N TYR A 185 25.57 9.24 -0.30
CA TYR A 185 25.90 9.30 -1.72
C TYR A 185 26.46 10.69 -2.03
N VAL A 186 27.56 10.75 -2.78
CA VAL A 186 28.24 11.99 -3.18
C VAL A 186 28.41 12.09 -4.69
N ALA A 187 28.06 13.26 -5.25
CA ALA A 187 28.36 13.61 -6.63
C ALA A 187 29.78 14.18 -6.73
N ASP A 188 30.69 13.37 -7.29
CA ASP A 188 32.14 13.59 -7.30
C ASP A 188 32.54 14.12 -8.69
N TYR A 189 32.36 15.44 -8.86
CA TYR A 189 32.24 16.14 -10.15
C TYR A 189 33.44 15.95 -11.07
N ASN A 190 34.64 16.35 -10.66
CA ASN A 190 35.85 16.26 -11.51
C ASN A 190 36.30 14.80 -11.68
N ASN A 191 35.96 13.91 -10.76
CA ASN A 191 36.22 12.47 -10.88
C ASN A 191 35.18 11.72 -11.74
N HIS A 192 34.15 12.43 -12.21
CA HIS A 192 33.12 11.93 -13.14
C HIS A 192 32.34 10.71 -12.64
N ARG A 193 32.06 10.66 -11.33
CA ARG A 193 31.36 9.54 -10.70
C ARG A 193 30.32 9.96 -9.67
N ILE A 194 29.40 9.06 -9.35
CA ILE A 194 28.76 9.01 -8.03
C ILE A 194 29.48 7.95 -7.21
N ALA A 195 29.84 8.30 -5.99
CA ALA A 195 30.37 7.37 -4.99
C ALA A 195 29.42 7.28 -3.79
N SER A 196 29.47 6.15 -3.08
CA SER A 196 28.76 5.95 -1.82
C SER A 196 29.71 5.60 -0.68
N PHE A 197 29.31 6.00 0.52
CA PHE A 197 30.00 5.77 1.78
C PHE A 197 29.00 5.23 2.80
N LYS A 198 29.30 4.09 3.43
CA LYS A 198 28.46 3.54 4.49
C LYS A 198 28.84 4.16 5.83
N ILE A 199 27.91 4.88 6.46
CA ILE A 199 28.12 5.50 7.78
C ILE A 199 28.13 4.43 8.88
N TYR A 200 29.30 3.84 9.12
CA TYR A 200 29.55 2.95 10.24
C TYR A 200 29.84 3.78 11.51
N CYS A 201 28.82 3.99 12.35
CA CYS A 201 29.03 4.33 13.76
C CYS A 201 28.69 3.10 14.62
N PRO A 202 29.69 2.30 15.05
CA PRO A 202 29.44 1.04 15.73
C PRO A 202 29.24 1.22 17.25
N GLN A 203 28.25 2.01 17.70
CA GLN A 203 27.58 1.91 19.01
C GLN A 203 26.24 2.69 19.04
N PRO A 204 25.26 2.33 19.89
CA PRO A 204 23.97 3.03 20.03
C PRO A 204 23.93 4.09 21.16
N THR A 205 25.02 4.29 21.91
CA THR A 205 25.06 5.22 23.06
C THR A 205 25.61 6.60 22.69
N ASN A 206 25.24 7.62 23.48
CA ASN A 206 25.37 9.04 23.14
C ASN A 206 26.81 9.60 23.26
N ARG A 207 27.78 8.99 22.57
CA ARG A 207 29.12 9.54 22.33
C ARG A 207 29.30 9.85 20.85
N VAL A 208 29.97 10.96 20.57
CA VAL A 208 30.47 11.28 19.22
C VAL A 208 31.40 10.15 18.75
N CYS A 209 31.07 9.50 17.62
CA CYS A 209 31.88 8.43 17.05
C CYS A 209 33.27 8.98 16.68
N GLY A 210 34.32 8.41 17.28
CA GLY A 210 35.69 8.94 17.22
C GLY A 210 36.26 9.01 15.80
N THR A 211 37.22 9.92 15.59
CA THR A 211 37.85 10.20 14.29
C THR A 211 38.46 8.97 13.61
N SER A 212 38.82 7.94 14.37
CA SER A 212 39.37 6.66 13.86
C SER A 212 38.36 5.75 13.15
N TYR A 213 37.05 5.94 13.32
CA TYR A 213 36.02 5.05 12.74
C TYR A 213 35.51 5.50 11.37
N TRP A 214 35.87 6.69 10.90
CA TRP A 214 35.28 7.29 9.70
C TRP A 214 36.03 7.04 8.39
N ASN A 215 37.15 6.32 8.40
CA ASN A 215 38.01 6.15 7.22
C ASN A 215 37.54 5.00 6.28
N GLY A 216 36.24 4.98 5.95
CA GLY A 216 35.63 4.01 5.04
C GLY A 216 35.88 4.34 3.56
N THR A 217 36.17 3.31 2.75
CA THR A 217 36.46 3.46 1.31
C THR A 217 35.23 3.93 0.52
N LEU A 218 35.38 4.98 -0.30
CA LEU A 218 34.36 5.43 -1.24
C LEU A 218 34.16 4.43 -2.39
N THR A 219 33.02 3.77 -2.42
CA THR A 219 32.64 2.82 -3.48
C THR A 219 32.02 3.57 -4.64
N THR A 220 32.62 3.49 -5.84
CA THR A 220 31.98 3.99 -7.08
C THR A 220 30.73 3.17 -7.39
N ILE A 221 29.60 3.82 -7.64
CA ILE A 221 28.34 3.15 -8.00
C ILE A 221 27.86 3.47 -9.41
N ALA A 222 28.27 4.61 -9.97
CA ALA A 222 27.90 5.09 -11.30
C ALA A 222 29.00 5.99 -11.85
N GLY A 223 29.27 5.91 -13.16
CA GLY A 223 30.46 6.52 -13.77
C GLY A 223 31.75 5.80 -13.37
N THR A 224 32.88 6.37 -13.76
CA THR A 224 34.22 5.78 -13.59
C THR A 224 35.24 6.87 -13.28
N LEU A 225 36.29 6.52 -12.53
CA LEU A 225 37.35 7.48 -12.17
C LEU A 225 38.01 8.06 -13.44
N SER A 226 38.17 9.38 -13.45
CA SER A 226 38.93 10.17 -14.45
C SER A 226 38.60 9.84 -15.92
N SER A 227 37.37 9.41 -16.22
CA SER A 227 36.94 9.01 -17.56
C SER A 227 35.51 9.46 -17.82
N SER A 228 35.37 10.63 -18.47
CA SER A 228 34.07 11.15 -18.89
C SER A 228 33.60 10.50 -20.19
N GLY A 229 32.28 10.50 -20.41
CA GLY A 229 31.72 10.12 -21.71
C GLY A 229 30.20 10.06 -21.74
N THR A 230 29.68 9.79 -22.93
CA THR A 230 28.26 9.81 -23.27
C THR A 230 27.58 8.44 -23.15
N SER A 231 28.35 7.38 -22.87
CA SER A 231 27.85 6.02 -22.60
C SER A 231 26.81 6.00 -21.46
N ALA A 232 26.01 4.93 -21.41
CA ALA A 232 25.15 4.60 -20.27
C ALA A 232 25.95 4.27 -19.00
N THR A 233 27.19 3.80 -19.14
CA THR A 233 28.09 3.48 -18.01
C THR A 233 28.92 4.68 -17.52
N LEU A 234 28.93 5.78 -18.27
CA LEU A 234 29.78 6.94 -18.02
C LEU A 234 28.93 8.16 -17.61
N LEU A 235 29.56 9.06 -16.86
CA LEU A 235 29.05 10.38 -16.53
C LEU A 235 30.02 11.43 -17.05
N SER A 236 29.60 12.69 -17.10
CA SER A 236 30.44 13.84 -17.38
C SER A 236 30.08 14.93 -16.39
N SER A 237 31.00 15.18 -15.45
CA SER A 237 30.86 16.22 -14.41
C SER A 237 29.50 16.17 -13.66
N PRO A 238 29.19 15.08 -12.93
CA PRO A 238 27.92 14.94 -12.23
C PRO A 238 27.80 15.92 -11.05
N TYR A 239 26.69 16.65 -10.99
CA TYR A 239 26.53 17.81 -10.10
C TYR A 239 25.67 17.51 -8.86
N SER A 240 24.65 16.68 -9.01
CA SER A 240 23.71 16.36 -7.92
C SER A 240 23.17 14.93 -8.06
N VAL A 241 22.75 14.36 -6.94
CA VAL A 241 22.25 12.99 -6.81
C VAL A 241 20.99 12.96 -5.94
N PHE A 242 19.98 12.21 -6.37
CA PHE A 242 18.73 12.01 -5.66
C PHE A 242 18.41 10.50 -5.59
N LEU A 243 17.73 10.07 -4.53
CA LEU A 243 17.23 8.70 -4.38
C LEU A 243 15.74 8.74 -4.06
N ASP A 244 14.97 7.87 -4.73
CA ASP A 244 13.53 7.74 -4.53
C ASP A 244 13.16 6.63 -3.53
N GLY A 245 11.86 6.51 -3.23
CA GLY A 245 11.33 5.50 -2.29
C GLY A 245 11.54 4.04 -2.68
N LEU A 246 12.12 3.75 -3.86
CA LEU A 246 12.49 2.41 -4.33
C LEU A 246 14.03 2.24 -4.40
N ASN A 247 14.77 3.15 -3.77
CA ASN A 247 16.24 3.25 -3.76
C ASN A 247 16.88 3.30 -5.16
N ARG A 248 16.17 3.87 -6.15
CA ARG A 248 16.72 4.13 -7.49
C ARG A 248 17.50 5.44 -7.45
N THR A 249 18.73 5.43 -7.97
CA THR A 249 19.63 6.59 -7.92
C THR A 249 19.47 7.43 -9.20
N TYR A 250 19.15 8.71 -9.06
CA TYR A 250 19.00 9.68 -10.14
C TYR A 250 20.16 10.67 -10.09
N VAL A 251 20.80 10.90 -11.23
CA VAL A 251 22.07 11.63 -11.35
C VAL A 251 21.94 12.76 -12.36
N VAL A 252 22.33 13.97 -11.95
CA VAL A 252 22.43 15.14 -12.84
C VAL A 252 23.78 15.10 -13.57
N ASP A 253 23.78 14.47 -14.73
CA ASP A 253 24.94 14.22 -15.60
C ASP A 253 25.18 15.46 -16.48
N THR A 254 25.76 16.49 -15.84
CA THR A 254 25.64 17.90 -16.25
C THR A 254 26.46 18.22 -17.50
N GLY A 255 27.67 17.69 -17.61
CA GLY A 255 28.50 17.82 -18.81
C GLY A 255 27.88 17.11 -20.03
N ASN A 256 26.99 16.14 -19.81
CA ASN A 256 26.20 15.48 -20.85
C ASN A 256 24.78 16.10 -21.03
N ASN A 257 24.44 17.18 -20.31
CA ASN A 257 23.14 17.84 -20.28
C ASN A 257 21.94 16.87 -20.12
N ARG A 258 22.04 15.88 -19.21
CA ARG A 258 21.02 14.83 -19.04
C ARG A 258 20.82 14.38 -17.59
N ILE A 259 19.70 13.71 -17.32
CA ILE A 259 19.46 12.97 -16.07
C ILE A 259 19.55 11.48 -16.34
N GLN A 260 20.39 10.76 -15.60
CA GLN A 260 20.49 9.31 -15.65
C GLN A 260 19.91 8.66 -14.39
N ARG A 261 19.18 7.54 -14.56
CA ARG A 261 18.68 6.71 -13.46
C ARG A 261 19.38 5.35 -13.46
N PHE A 262 19.92 4.98 -12.32
CA PHE A 262 20.55 3.70 -12.03
C PHE A 262 19.65 2.90 -11.08
N SER A 263 19.46 1.61 -11.38
CA SER A 263 18.80 0.67 -10.46
C SER A 263 19.77 0.23 -9.36
N SER A 264 19.28 -0.16 -8.18
CA SER A 264 20.12 -0.67 -7.10
C SER A 264 21.05 -1.79 -7.59
N GLY A 265 22.37 -1.63 -7.36
CA GLY A 265 23.40 -2.56 -7.80
C GLY A 265 23.78 -2.52 -9.30
N SER A 266 23.19 -1.63 -10.11
CA SER A 266 23.49 -1.52 -11.54
C SER A 266 24.39 -0.32 -11.88
N THR A 267 25.48 -0.58 -12.60
CA THR A 267 26.40 0.43 -13.13
C THR A 267 25.98 0.99 -14.50
N ILE A 268 24.85 0.54 -15.05
CA ILE A 268 24.33 0.97 -16.36
C ILE A 268 23.15 1.92 -16.15
N GLY A 269 23.34 3.19 -16.52
CA GLY A 269 22.33 4.23 -16.40
C GLY A 269 21.32 4.22 -17.55
N THR A 270 20.06 4.50 -17.24
CA THR A 270 19.04 4.86 -18.23
C THR A 270 18.90 6.38 -18.25
N THR A 271 19.11 7.03 -19.39
CA THR A 271 18.79 8.46 -19.54
C THR A 271 17.28 8.66 -19.46
N VAL A 272 16.81 9.30 -18.37
CA VAL A 272 15.39 9.51 -18.05
C VAL A 272 14.91 10.93 -18.32
N ALA A 273 15.80 11.91 -18.53
CA ALA A 273 15.47 13.24 -19.05
C ALA A 273 16.70 13.87 -19.73
N GLY A 274 16.49 14.86 -20.61
CA GLY A 274 17.55 15.48 -21.42
C GLY A 274 17.83 14.74 -22.72
N TRP A 275 18.21 15.49 -23.77
CA TRP A 275 18.48 14.99 -25.12
C TRP A 275 20.00 15.03 -25.39
N TYR A 276 20.49 14.30 -26.40
CA TYR A 276 21.93 14.00 -26.53
C TYR A 276 22.83 15.23 -26.76
N THR A 277 23.90 15.30 -25.96
CA THR A 277 25.23 15.88 -26.26
C THR A 277 25.37 17.39 -26.53
N SER A 278 24.29 18.14 -26.73
CA SER A 278 24.36 19.61 -26.87
C SER A 278 23.41 20.32 -25.89
N PRO A 279 23.82 21.49 -25.34
CA PRO A 279 22.90 22.35 -24.61
C PRO A 279 21.75 22.82 -25.52
N GLY A 280 20.54 22.88 -24.98
CA GLY A 280 19.36 23.31 -25.72
C GLY A 280 18.28 23.94 -24.84
N SER A 281 17.48 24.81 -25.43
CA SER A 281 16.46 25.63 -24.75
C SER A 281 15.02 25.19 -25.03
N THR A 282 14.80 24.21 -25.93
CA THR A 282 13.45 23.70 -26.21
C THR A 282 12.91 22.84 -25.06
N ILE A 283 11.64 22.45 -25.12
CA ILE A 283 10.99 21.63 -24.09
C ILE A 283 11.63 20.23 -24.08
N GLY A 284 12.13 19.80 -22.92
CA GLY A 284 12.80 18.50 -22.74
C GLY A 284 14.32 18.50 -23.00
N GLN A 285 14.87 19.59 -23.54
CA GLN A 285 16.32 19.84 -23.59
C GLN A 285 16.79 20.62 -22.35
N PHE A 286 18.05 20.45 -21.96
CA PHE A 286 18.68 21.19 -20.87
C PHE A 286 19.87 22.02 -21.36
N SER A 287 20.18 23.07 -20.62
CA SER A 287 21.44 23.81 -20.68
C SER A 287 21.94 23.94 -19.24
N THR A 288 23.05 23.25 -18.92
CA THR A 288 23.62 23.13 -17.57
C THR A 288 22.58 22.80 -16.49
N PRO A 289 21.97 21.58 -16.52
CA PRO A 289 21.08 21.16 -15.45
C PRO A 289 21.86 20.95 -14.14
N THR A 290 21.34 21.39 -12.99
CA THR A 290 22.12 21.48 -11.74
C THR A 290 21.57 20.66 -10.58
N ALA A 291 20.24 20.50 -10.48
CA ALA A 291 19.61 19.68 -9.44
C ALA A 291 18.42 18.89 -9.97
N VAL A 292 18.16 17.75 -9.33
CA VAL A 292 17.02 16.88 -9.59
C VAL A 292 16.30 16.53 -8.30
N TYR A 293 14.97 16.49 -8.35
CA TYR A 293 14.10 15.95 -7.32
C TYR A 293 13.13 14.96 -7.98
N VAL A 294 12.84 13.83 -7.33
CA VAL A 294 11.84 12.86 -7.80
C VAL A 294 10.76 12.73 -6.75
N ASP A 295 9.51 12.97 -7.13
CA ASP A 295 8.37 12.89 -6.20
C ASP A 295 7.91 11.44 -5.93
N VAL A 296 6.97 11.28 -5.01
CA VAL A 296 6.39 9.96 -4.65
C VAL A 296 5.65 9.29 -5.81
N ASN A 297 5.27 10.04 -6.85
CA ASN A 297 4.63 9.54 -8.06
C ASN A 297 5.66 9.18 -9.15
N GLY A 298 6.95 9.45 -8.92
CA GLY A 298 8.06 9.25 -9.85
C GLY A 298 8.38 10.45 -10.76
N SER A 299 7.65 11.57 -10.64
CA SER A 299 7.81 12.77 -11.47
C SER A 299 9.14 13.47 -11.18
N ILE A 300 9.84 13.85 -12.25
CA ILE A 300 11.22 14.35 -12.18
C ILE A 300 11.21 15.86 -12.39
N TYR A 301 11.57 16.60 -11.34
CA TYR A 301 11.77 18.04 -11.39
C TYR A 301 13.25 18.32 -11.57
N VAL A 302 13.61 19.14 -12.57
CA VAL A 302 15.01 19.45 -12.90
C VAL A 302 15.21 20.96 -12.97
N VAL A 303 16.22 21.46 -12.25
CA VAL A 303 16.71 22.84 -12.41
C VAL A 303 17.57 22.90 -13.65
N ASP A 304 17.11 23.68 -14.64
CA ASP A 304 17.71 23.86 -15.94
C ASP A 304 18.37 25.24 -15.99
N SER A 305 19.57 25.33 -15.39
CA SER A 305 20.13 26.59 -14.87
C SER A 305 20.45 27.59 -15.98
N GLY A 306 21.06 27.12 -17.08
CA GLY A 306 21.37 27.92 -18.27
C GLY A 306 20.13 28.39 -19.05
N ASN A 307 18.96 27.81 -18.80
CA ASN A 307 17.67 28.24 -19.34
C ASN A 307 16.79 28.98 -18.32
N TYR A 308 17.29 29.27 -17.11
CA TYR A 308 16.62 30.05 -16.06
C TYR A 308 15.24 29.52 -15.67
N ARG A 309 15.08 28.18 -15.61
CA ARG A 309 13.79 27.52 -15.38
C ARG A 309 13.90 26.24 -14.57
N VAL A 310 12.79 25.82 -13.95
CA VAL A 310 12.61 24.44 -13.46
C VAL A 310 11.60 23.75 -14.35
N MET A 311 12.02 22.65 -14.98
CA MET A 311 11.14 21.79 -15.76
C MET A 311 10.65 20.60 -14.94
N LEU A 312 9.34 20.40 -14.92
CA LEU A 312 8.68 19.20 -14.44
C LEU A 312 8.46 18.25 -15.62
N PHE A 313 9.14 17.12 -15.56
CA PHE A 313 8.89 15.95 -16.37
C PHE A 313 7.87 15.11 -15.60
N ILE A 314 6.58 15.30 -15.90
CA ILE A 314 5.48 14.60 -15.23
C ILE A 314 5.64 13.12 -15.54
N TYR A 315 5.99 12.31 -14.55
CA TYR A 315 6.13 10.88 -14.81
C TYR A 315 4.74 10.31 -15.04
N GLU A 316 4.40 10.16 -16.31
CA GLU A 316 3.31 9.31 -16.75
C GLU A 316 3.67 7.87 -16.40
N ASN A 317 3.46 7.57 -15.11
CA ASN A 317 2.80 6.35 -14.68
C ASN A 317 1.50 6.22 -15.48
N ASP A 318 1.65 5.70 -16.70
CA ASP A 318 1.25 4.32 -16.97
C ASP A 318 0.36 3.78 -15.84
N TYR A 319 -0.95 3.78 -16.09
CA TYR A 319 -2.03 3.92 -15.11
C TYR A 319 -2.08 2.71 -14.15
N THR A 320 -1.14 2.62 -13.22
CA THR A 320 -0.90 1.43 -12.38
C THR A 320 -1.37 1.65 -10.94
N MET A 321 -1.44 2.91 -10.48
CA MET A 321 -2.47 3.33 -9.50
C MET A 321 -3.79 3.74 -10.18
N GLY A 322 -4.06 3.21 -11.38
CA GLY A 322 -5.31 3.42 -12.13
C GLY A 322 -5.90 2.16 -12.80
N ALA A 323 -5.16 1.04 -12.85
CA ALA A 323 -5.62 -0.25 -13.40
C ALA A 323 -5.46 -1.43 -12.42
N GLN A 324 -4.83 -1.21 -11.25
CA GLN A 324 -4.86 -2.13 -10.10
C GLN A 324 -5.67 -1.58 -8.92
N VAL A 325 -6.15 -0.33 -8.99
CA VAL A 325 -7.03 0.30 -7.97
C VAL A 325 -8.32 0.86 -8.60
N GLN A 326 -8.74 0.36 -9.76
CA GLN A 326 -10.07 0.66 -10.33
C GLN A 326 -10.88 -0.57 -10.82
N LYS A 327 -10.26 -1.72 -11.10
CA LYS A 327 -10.96 -2.88 -11.67
C LYS A 327 -11.72 -3.75 -10.66
N TRP A 328 -11.99 -3.22 -9.46
CA TRP A 328 -12.71 -3.91 -8.39
C TRP A 328 -14.01 -3.21 -7.95
N TYR A 329 -14.19 -1.93 -8.30
CA TYR A 329 -15.00 -1.00 -7.49
C TYR A 329 -16.49 -0.84 -7.85
N LEU A 330 -17.16 -1.83 -8.46
CA LEU A 330 -18.56 -1.67 -8.91
C LEU A 330 -19.57 -2.80 -8.60
N ASN A 331 -19.16 -3.99 -8.15
CA ASN A 331 -20.06 -5.16 -8.12
C ASN A 331 -20.74 -5.50 -6.77
N GLU A 332 -20.56 -4.70 -5.71
CA GLU A 332 -21.44 -4.77 -4.53
C GLU A 332 -21.90 -3.35 -4.11
N PRO A 333 -22.92 -2.72 -4.74
CA PRO A 333 -23.37 -1.36 -4.41
C PRO A 333 -23.99 -1.20 -2.99
N PHE A 334 -23.79 -2.20 -2.14
CA PHE A 334 -24.33 -2.40 -0.80
C PHE A 334 -23.16 -2.76 0.12
N GLY A 335 -23.30 -2.53 1.42
CA GLY A 335 -22.24 -2.80 2.39
C GLY A 335 -22.00 -4.28 2.54
N ARG A 336 -20.81 -4.70 2.11
CA ARG A 336 -20.34 -6.07 2.31
C ARG A 336 -20.14 -6.27 3.80
N THR A 337 -20.98 -7.07 4.44
CA THR A 337 -20.74 -7.51 5.81
C THR A 337 -19.52 -8.43 5.80
N ILE A 338 -18.34 -7.85 6.05
CA ILE A 338 -17.06 -8.56 6.05
C ILE A 338 -16.76 -9.19 7.41
N ILE A 339 -17.39 -8.68 8.47
CA ILE A 339 -17.16 -9.07 9.87
C ILE A 339 -18.51 -8.99 10.59
N GLY A 340 -18.95 -10.07 11.22
CA GLY A 340 -20.17 -10.07 12.04
C GLY A 340 -21.47 -10.37 11.31
N GLY A 341 -22.61 -10.21 12.00
CA GLY A 341 -23.93 -10.55 11.50
C GLY A 341 -24.99 -10.62 12.60
N GLN A 342 -26.26 -10.77 12.22
CA GLN A 342 -27.40 -10.66 13.15
C GLN A 342 -27.33 -11.63 14.34
N GLY A 343 -27.49 -11.07 15.54
CA GLY A 343 -27.56 -11.78 16.83
C GLY A 343 -26.19 -12.09 17.46
N ASN A 344 -26.13 -12.10 18.80
CA ASN A 344 -24.97 -12.61 19.54
C ASN A 344 -24.68 -14.06 19.11
N GLY A 345 -23.40 -14.45 19.05
CA GLY A 345 -23.06 -15.84 18.79
C GLY A 345 -21.56 -16.12 18.78
N ILE A 346 -21.22 -17.35 19.20
CA ILE A 346 -19.85 -17.84 19.39
C ILE A 346 -19.20 -18.37 18.10
N THR A 347 -19.91 -18.44 16.98
CA THR A 347 -19.34 -18.87 15.69
C THR A 347 -18.45 -17.76 15.10
N LEU A 348 -17.40 -18.15 14.37
CA LEU A 348 -16.37 -17.23 13.86
C LEU A 348 -16.83 -16.29 12.73
N ASN A 349 -18.07 -16.40 12.28
CA ASN A 349 -18.73 -15.49 11.34
C ASN A 349 -19.58 -14.39 12.03
N LYS A 350 -19.65 -14.37 13.36
CA LYS A 350 -20.37 -13.35 14.15
C LYS A 350 -19.42 -12.54 15.03
N ILE A 351 -19.84 -11.36 15.50
CA ILE A 351 -19.13 -10.61 16.55
C ILE A 351 -20.08 -10.21 17.68
N SER A 352 -19.53 -10.07 18.89
CA SER A 352 -20.24 -9.58 20.08
C SER A 352 -19.90 -8.11 20.34
N THR A 353 -20.05 -7.62 21.57
CA THR A 353 -19.65 -6.27 21.97
C THR A 353 -18.16 -6.04 21.70
N THR A 354 -17.83 -5.02 20.92
CA THR A 354 -16.46 -4.64 20.54
C THR A 354 -16.02 -3.36 21.26
N TYR A 355 -14.84 -3.36 21.87
CA TYR A 355 -14.25 -2.16 22.48
C TYR A 355 -13.16 -1.50 21.61
N ALA A 356 -12.43 -2.29 20.82
CA ALA A 356 -11.44 -1.79 19.87
C ALA A 356 -11.45 -2.59 18.57
N PHE A 357 -11.13 -1.91 17.47
CA PHE A 357 -10.69 -2.56 16.24
C PHE A 357 -9.48 -1.82 15.67
N TYR A 358 -8.59 -2.56 15.02
CA TYR A 358 -7.40 -2.02 14.36
C TYR A 358 -7.35 -2.50 12.91
N VAL A 359 -6.89 -1.63 12.01
CA VAL A 359 -6.64 -1.94 10.60
C VAL A 359 -5.18 -1.63 10.33
N ASP A 360 -4.43 -2.63 9.85
CA ASP A 360 -3.00 -2.47 9.54
C ASP A 360 -2.74 -1.93 8.12
N SER A 361 -1.48 -1.68 7.79
CA SER A 361 -1.03 -1.20 6.47
C SER A 361 -1.19 -2.24 5.34
N GLN A 362 -1.49 -3.51 5.67
CA GLN A 362 -1.83 -4.58 4.73
C GLN A 362 -3.36 -4.73 4.56
N THR A 363 -4.16 -3.92 5.25
CA THR A 363 -5.63 -4.01 5.36
C THR A 363 -6.16 -5.25 6.10
N ASN A 364 -5.37 -5.91 6.94
CA ASN A 364 -5.93 -6.88 7.88
C ASN A 364 -6.63 -6.16 9.04
N ILE A 365 -7.74 -6.72 9.51
CA ILE A 365 -8.59 -6.14 10.54
C ILE A 365 -8.60 -7.05 11.77
N TYR A 366 -8.24 -6.48 12.93
CA TYR A 366 -8.21 -7.14 14.22
C TYR A 366 -9.33 -6.59 15.10
N VAL A 367 -10.17 -7.44 15.68
CA VAL A 367 -11.37 -7.03 16.44
C VAL A 367 -11.36 -7.63 17.85
N SER A 368 -11.41 -6.79 18.90
CA SER A 368 -11.55 -7.29 20.28
C SER A 368 -13.01 -7.57 20.60
N GLU A 369 -13.40 -8.85 20.55
CA GLU A 369 -14.76 -9.28 20.89
C GLU A 369 -14.86 -9.59 22.38
N TYR A 370 -14.95 -8.55 23.21
CA TYR A 370 -15.07 -8.65 24.66
C TYR A 370 -16.15 -9.66 25.08
N GLY A 371 -17.36 -9.52 24.53
CA GLY A 371 -18.49 -10.41 24.85
C GLY A 371 -18.45 -11.82 24.25
N ASN A 372 -17.42 -12.17 23.45
CA ASN A 372 -17.19 -13.52 22.93
C ASN A 372 -15.83 -14.11 23.40
N ASN A 373 -15.07 -13.39 24.22
CA ASN A 373 -13.79 -13.83 24.77
C ASN A 373 -12.78 -14.30 23.69
N ARG A 374 -12.61 -13.49 22.64
CA ARG A 374 -11.68 -13.77 21.55
C ARG A 374 -11.21 -12.52 20.81
N VAL A 375 -10.11 -12.66 20.08
CA VAL A 375 -9.73 -11.71 19.01
C VAL A 375 -9.77 -12.45 17.68
N THR A 376 -10.54 -11.91 16.74
CA THR A 376 -10.66 -12.43 15.38
C THR A 376 -9.94 -11.52 14.39
N PHE A 377 -9.33 -12.17 13.39
CA PHE A 377 -8.57 -11.56 12.31
C PHE A 377 -9.29 -11.76 10.99
N TRP A 378 -9.42 -10.68 10.23
CA TRP A 378 -10.19 -10.64 9.01
C TRP A 378 -9.35 -9.99 7.92
N ILE A 379 -9.03 -10.74 6.87
CA ILE A 379 -8.41 -10.20 5.66
C ILE A 379 -9.48 -9.38 4.95
N ALA A 380 -9.23 -8.10 4.67
CA ALA A 380 -10.23 -7.23 4.04
C ALA A 380 -10.66 -7.76 2.66
N GLY A 381 -11.84 -8.37 2.61
CA GLY A 381 -12.39 -8.99 1.40
C GLY A 381 -12.61 -10.49 1.48
N ASN A 382 -12.14 -11.18 2.53
CA ASN A 382 -12.62 -12.52 2.82
C ASN A 382 -13.98 -12.46 3.54
N THR A 383 -14.95 -13.26 3.09
CA THR A 383 -16.29 -13.40 3.69
C THR A 383 -16.50 -14.74 4.40
N THR A 384 -15.64 -15.75 4.19
CA THR A 384 -15.67 -16.96 5.02
C THR A 384 -15.04 -16.65 6.38
N ALA A 385 -15.79 -16.99 7.43
CA ALA A 385 -15.53 -16.79 8.87
C ALA A 385 -14.14 -16.28 9.27
N GLY A 386 -14.11 -15.18 10.03
CA GLY A 386 -12.90 -14.55 10.54
C GLY A 386 -12.01 -15.55 11.24
N LYS A 387 -10.72 -15.54 10.90
CA LYS A 387 -9.78 -16.47 11.52
C LYS A 387 -9.70 -16.16 13.00
N LEU A 388 -9.94 -17.17 13.81
CA LEU A 388 -9.56 -17.14 15.21
C LEU A 388 -8.04 -16.93 15.26
N VAL A 389 -7.60 -15.79 15.75
CA VAL A 389 -6.18 -15.57 16.08
C VAL A 389 -5.95 -15.71 17.57
N ALA A 390 -6.99 -15.59 18.40
CA ALA A 390 -6.89 -15.86 19.82
C ALA A 390 -8.25 -16.18 20.48
N GLY A 391 -8.34 -17.25 21.27
CA GLY A 391 -9.50 -17.53 22.14
C GLY A 391 -10.49 -18.58 21.62
N GLY A 392 -11.78 -18.28 21.70
CA GLY A 392 -12.84 -19.05 21.00
C GLY A 392 -13.31 -20.35 21.67
N ASN A 393 -12.46 -21.03 22.46
CA ASN A 393 -12.81 -22.23 23.22
C ASN A 393 -13.55 -21.92 24.54
N GLY A 394 -14.48 -20.97 24.51
CA GLY A 394 -15.05 -20.32 25.70
C GLY A 394 -14.11 -19.29 26.34
N GLY A 395 -14.65 -18.50 27.27
CA GLY A 395 -13.86 -17.59 28.09
C GLY A 395 -13.11 -18.38 29.16
N GLY A 396 -11.79 -18.26 29.21
CA GLY A 396 -10.99 -19.10 30.11
C GLY A 396 -9.49 -18.92 30.01
N THR A 397 -8.78 -19.83 30.66
CA THR A 397 -7.40 -19.68 31.10
C THR A 397 -6.46 -20.74 30.53
N ALA A 398 -6.94 -21.63 29.65
CA ALA A 398 -6.05 -22.48 28.86
C ALA A 398 -5.22 -21.64 27.85
N ALA A 399 -4.12 -22.20 27.36
CA ALA A 399 -3.26 -21.52 26.40
C ALA A 399 -3.91 -21.36 24.99
N ASN A 400 -4.99 -22.09 24.72
CA ASN A 400 -5.85 -21.98 23.53
C ASN A 400 -7.20 -21.26 23.80
N GLN A 401 -7.34 -20.59 24.94
CA GLN A 401 -8.48 -19.73 25.29
C GLN A 401 -8.05 -18.27 25.36
N VAL A 402 -9.00 -17.36 25.55
CA VAL A 402 -8.83 -15.93 25.90
C VAL A 402 -9.93 -15.56 26.88
N TYR A 403 -9.76 -14.51 27.70
CA TYR A 403 -10.86 -14.00 28.55
C TYR A 403 -10.89 -12.47 28.63
N SER A 404 -12.00 -11.87 28.21
CA SER A 404 -12.27 -10.42 28.24
C SER A 404 -11.16 -9.57 27.58
N PRO A 405 -10.91 -9.73 26.27
CA PRO A 405 -9.92 -8.94 25.54
C PRO A 405 -10.33 -7.46 25.53
N TRP A 406 -9.55 -6.63 26.20
CA TRP A 406 -9.83 -5.20 26.39
C TRP A 406 -9.07 -4.35 25.36
N GLY A 407 -7.74 -4.30 25.50
CA GLY A 407 -6.83 -3.67 24.55
C GLY A 407 -6.17 -4.66 23.61
N ILE A 408 -5.93 -4.23 22.37
CA ILE A 408 -5.15 -4.96 21.36
C ILE A 408 -4.08 -4.05 20.76
N TYR A 409 -2.93 -4.62 20.40
CA TYR A 409 -1.87 -3.94 19.67
C TYR A 409 -1.23 -4.89 18.68
N VAL A 410 -0.91 -4.38 17.49
CA VAL A 410 -0.20 -5.09 16.43
C VAL A 410 1.08 -4.32 16.15
N ASN A 411 2.23 -4.99 16.25
CA ASN A 411 3.51 -4.36 15.92
C ASN A 411 3.79 -4.41 14.41
N VAL A 412 4.89 -3.77 13.99
CA VAL A 412 5.34 -3.73 12.58
C VAL A 412 5.69 -5.10 11.95
N ASN A 413 5.64 -6.18 12.74
CA ASN A 413 5.93 -7.57 12.35
C ASN A 413 4.68 -8.47 12.50
N ASP A 414 3.47 -7.91 12.31
CA ASP A 414 2.15 -8.56 12.40
C ASP A 414 1.88 -9.34 13.71
N THR A 415 2.66 -9.10 14.76
CA THR A 415 2.52 -9.81 16.03
C THR A 415 1.43 -9.16 16.85
N LEU A 416 0.37 -9.93 17.14
CA LEU A 416 -0.73 -9.48 17.98
C LEU A 416 -0.41 -9.69 19.47
N PHE A 417 -0.61 -8.63 20.25
CA PHE A 417 -0.60 -8.64 21.71
C PHE A 417 -2.00 -8.28 22.23
N ILE A 418 -2.49 -9.06 23.20
CA ILE A 418 -3.86 -8.95 23.73
C ILE A 418 -3.82 -8.76 25.23
N VAL A 419 -4.41 -7.67 25.72
CA VAL A 419 -4.65 -7.46 27.15
C VAL A 419 -5.94 -8.20 27.54
N GLU A 420 -5.77 -9.27 28.30
CA GLU A 420 -6.86 -10.13 28.75
C GLU A 420 -7.24 -9.79 30.18
N TYR A 421 -8.29 -8.96 30.33
CA TYR A 421 -8.73 -8.42 31.61
C TYR A 421 -9.02 -9.56 32.60
N SER A 422 -9.84 -10.52 32.21
CA SER A 422 -10.35 -11.60 33.08
C SER A 422 -9.45 -12.84 33.14
N ALA A 423 -8.47 -13.01 32.24
CA ALA A 423 -7.46 -14.08 32.34
C ALA A 423 -6.18 -13.61 33.04
N HIS A 424 -6.07 -12.32 33.34
CA HIS A 424 -4.98 -11.68 34.09
C HIS A 424 -3.60 -11.95 33.47
N ARG A 425 -3.52 -11.84 32.14
CA ARG A 425 -2.32 -12.08 31.34
C ARG A 425 -2.28 -11.16 30.12
N VAL A 426 -1.10 -11.06 29.50
CA VAL A 426 -0.98 -10.68 28.08
C VAL A 426 -0.47 -11.88 27.32
N SER A 427 -1.13 -12.17 26.21
CA SER A 427 -0.78 -13.26 25.30
C SER A 427 -0.33 -12.72 23.95
N LYS A 428 0.69 -13.38 23.39
CA LYS A 428 1.24 -13.14 22.07
C LYS A 428 0.72 -14.22 21.14
N TRP A 429 0.13 -13.79 20.04
CA TRP A 429 -0.36 -14.69 19.00
C TRP A 429 0.35 -14.37 17.69
N LEU A 430 1.08 -15.37 17.18
CA LEU A 430 1.66 -15.31 15.84
C LEU A 430 0.56 -15.58 14.79
N LYS A 431 0.78 -15.11 13.56
CA LYS A 431 -0.16 -15.26 12.45
C LYS A 431 -0.48 -16.75 12.22
N ASN A 432 -1.73 -17.16 12.45
CA ASN A 432 -2.25 -18.55 12.44
C ASN A 432 -1.85 -19.47 13.62
N ALA A 433 -1.38 -18.96 14.76
CA ALA A 433 -1.13 -19.77 15.95
C ALA A 433 -2.44 -20.26 16.62
N THR A 434 -2.54 -21.55 16.92
CA THR A 434 -3.68 -22.16 17.66
C THR A 434 -3.54 -22.07 19.18
N ILE A 435 -2.35 -21.76 19.67
CA ILE A 435 -1.99 -21.63 21.08
C ILE A 435 -1.30 -20.27 21.26
N GLY A 436 -1.79 -19.46 22.19
CA GLY A 436 -1.20 -18.19 22.56
C GLY A 436 0.02 -18.42 23.42
N THR A 437 1.15 -17.84 23.04
CA THR A 437 2.31 -17.81 23.92
C THR A 437 2.05 -16.79 25.02
N LEU A 438 2.07 -17.25 26.27
CA LEU A 438 2.08 -16.37 27.43
C LEU A 438 3.33 -15.48 27.36
N VAL A 439 3.16 -14.17 27.23
CA VAL A 439 4.27 -13.19 27.25
C VAL A 439 4.32 -12.38 28.55
N ALA A 440 3.21 -12.33 29.29
CA ALA A 440 3.17 -11.65 30.58
C ALA A 440 2.01 -12.12 31.46
N GLY A 441 2.20 -12.08 32.78
CA GLY A 441 1.28 -12.67 33.76
C GLY A 441 1.33 -14.21 33.75
N GLN A 442 0.46 -14.86 34.53
CA GLN A 442 0.21 -16.30 34.44
C GLN A 442 -1.30 -16.53 34.43
N SER A 443 -1.71 -17.46 33.58
CA SER A 443 -3.08 -17.56 33.11
C SER A 443 -4.07 -17.96 34.21
N GLY A 444 -5.07 -17.11 34.45
CA GLY A 444 -6.16 -17.38 35.40
C GLY A 444 -5.82 -17.21 36.87
N VAL A 445 -4.57 -16.85 37.19
CA VAL A 445 -4.13 -16.62 38.57
C VAL A 445 -4.03 -15.12 38.77
N SER A 446 -4.98 -14.53 39.49
CA SER A 446 -4.85 -13.15 39.99
C SER A 446 -3.80 -13.13 41.09
N GLY A 447 -2.86 -12.19 41.08
CA GLY A 447 -2.02 -11.99 42.27
C GLY A 447 -0.84 -11.03 42.13
N PRO A 448 -0.16 -10.72 43.25
CA PRO A 448 0.86 -9.69 43.34
C PRO A 448 2.27 -10.16 42.94
N TRP A 449 2.50 -11.44 42.69
CA TRP A 449 3.83 -11.96 42.32
C TRP A 449 4.31 -11.40 40.98
N ALA A 450 5.63 -11.32 40.77
CA ALA A 450 6.25 -10.66 39.61
C ALA A 450 5.94 -11.30 38.24
N TYR A 451 5.32 -12.48 38.24
CA TYR A 451 4.87 -13.22 37.07
C TYR A 451 3.33 -13.27 36.94
N LEU A 452 2.59 -12.41 37.65
CA LEU A 452 1.12 -12.37 37.67
C LEU A 452 0.57 -10.97 37.34
N PHE A 453 -0.68 -10.89 36.88
CA PHE A 453 -1.46 -9.65 36.86
C PHE A 453 -2.75 -9.80 37.68
N THR A 454 -3.52 -8.72 37.77
CA THR A 454 -4.93 -8.70 38.17
C THR A 454 -5.62 -7.61 37.34
N ASN A 455 -6.60 -7.97 36.51
CA ASN A 455 -7.39 -7.04 35.69
C ASN A 455 -6.58 -5.98 34.89
N PRO A 456 -5.62 -6.37 34.02
CA PRO A 456 -4.87 -5.41 33.21
C PRO A 456 -5.76 -4.70 32.17
N THR A 457 -5.48 -3.42 31.85
CA THR A 457 -6.33 -2.59 30.98
C THR A 457 -5.64 -1.90 29.80
N ALA A 458 -4.36 -1.58 29.90
CA ALA A 458 -3.62 -0.83 28.88
C ALA A 458 -2.24 -1.46 28.60
N LEU A 459 -1.70 -1.19 27.41
CA LEU A 459 -0.37 -1.64 27.01
C LEU A 459 0.35 -0.57 26.18
N ALA A 460 1.68 -0.54 26.25
CA ALA A 460 2.54 0.28 25.40
C ALA A 460 3.83 -0.48 25.02
N PHE A 461 4.53 -0.01 24.00
CA PHE A 461 5.84 -0.51 23.58
C PHE A 461 6.83 0.65 23.47
N ASP A 462 8.09 0.42 23.85
CA ASP A 462 9.17 1.35 23.53
C ASP A 462 9.78 1.05 22.14
N GLN A 463 10.65 1.95 21.69
CA GLN A 463 11.40 1.83 20.43
C GLN A 463 12.37 0.64 20.36
N TYR A 464 12.57 -0.09 21.46
CA TYR A 464 13.42 -1.28 21.54
C TYR A 464 12.60 -2.58 21.59
N GLY A 465 11.27 -2.49 21.64
CA GLY A 465 10.37 -3.64 21.64
C GLY A 465 10.11 -4.25 23.03
N TYR A 466 10.46 -3.58 24.13
CA TYR A 466 9.96 -3.99 25.45
C TYR A 466 8.48 -3.66 25.57
N MET A 467 7.71 -4.59 26.15
CA MET A 467 6.28 -4.44 26.38
C MET A 467 6.02 -3.93 27.79
N TYR A 468 5.20 -2.89 27.91
CA TYR A 468 4.79 -2.30 29.19
C TYR A 468 3.29 -2.50 29.36
N VAL A 469 2.87 -3.15 30.46
CA VAL A 469 1.47 -3.54 30.70
C VAL A 469 0.95 -2.89 31.97
N MET A 470 -0.17 -2.18 31.88
CA MET A 470 -0.87 -1.61 33.03
C MET A 470 -1.67 -2.70 33.73
N ASP A 471 -1.12 -3.19 34.85
CA ASP A 471 -1.68 -4.20 35.75
C ASP A 471 -2.54 -3.48 36.81
N THR A 472 -3.72 -3.07 36.38
CA THR A 472 -4.58 -2.08 37.04
C THR A 472 -5.14 -2.55 38.38
N GLY A 473 -5.41 -3.85 38.55
CA GLY A 473 -5.85 -4.43 39.82
C GLY A 473 -4.73 -4.56 40.87
N ASN A 474 -3.51 -4.94 40.45
CA ASN A 474 -2.34 -4.94 41.34
C ASN A 474 -1.66 -3.56 41.45
N LYS A 475 -2.18 -2.54 40.76
CA LYS A 475 -1.72 -1.15 40.82
C LYS A 475 -0.24 -0.99 40.42
N ARG A 476 0.14 -1.53 39.27
CA ARG A 476 1.52 -1.50 38.77
C ARG A 476 1.62 -1.50 37.24
N ILE A 477 2.78 -1.11 36.72
CA ILE A 477 3.20 -1.38 35.34
C ILE A 477 4.33 -2.41 35.41
N GLN A 478 4.24 -3.45 34.58
CA GLN A 478 5.35 -4.39 34.41
C GLN A 478 5.94 -4.26 33.03
N ARG A 479 7.27 -4.29 32.95
CA ARG A 479 8.02 -4.43 31.70
C ARG A 479 8.38 -5.89 31.48
N TRP A 480 8.10 -6.36 30.28
CA TRP A 480 8.44 -7.70 29.80
C TRP A 480 9.30 -7.56 28.55
N TRP A 481 10.45 -8.25 28.53
CA TRP A 481 11.28 -8.38 27.32
C TRP A 481 10.89 -9.65 26.55
N PRO A 482 11.25 -9.75 25.25
CA PRO A 482 10.99 -10.96 24.48
C PRO A 482 11.61 -12.20 25.14
N GLY A 483 10.76 -13.13 25.60
CA GLY A 483 11.20 -14.37 26.27
C GLY A 483 11.40 -14.28 27.79
N ALA A 484 10.91 -13.23 28.46
CA ALA A 484 10.98 -13.11 29.92
C ALA A 484 10.05 -14.13 30.64
N SER A 485 10.58 -14.90 31.58
CA SER A 485 9.79 -15.82 32.42
C SER A 485 9.02 -15.13 33.56
N TYR A 486 9.37 -13.86 33.85
CA TYR A 486 8.72 -13.02 34.85
C TYR A 486 8.86 -11.55 34.45
N GLY A 487 7.90 -10.72 34.86
CA GLY A 487 7.93 -9.29 34.61
C GLY A 487 8.87 -8.59 35.57
N THR A 488 9.64 -7.62 35.07
CA THR A 488 10.15 -6.59 35.97
C THR A 488 8.98 -5.69 36.32
N THR A 489 8.58 -5.63 37.59
CA THR A 489 7.75 -4.52 38.07
C THR A 489 8.60 -3.26 37.98
N VAL A 490 8.41 -2.48 36.91
CA VAL A 490 9.15 -1.23 36.65
C VAL A 490 8.50 -0.03 37.33
N ALA A 491 7.30 -0.25 37.84
CA ALA A 491 6.45 0.80 38.36
C ALA A 491 5.39 0.16 39.25
N SER A 492 5.32 0.48 40.54
CA SER A 492 4.25 -0.02 41.41
C SER A 492 3.91 0.97 42.50
N SER A 493 2.63 1.06 42.84
CA SER A 493 2.19 1.87 43.97
C SER A 493 0.91 1.29 44.53
N THR A 494 0.94 0.78 45.77
CA THR A 494 -0.27 0.34 46.49
C THR A 494 -1.34 1.44 46.59
N THR A 495 -0.93 2.71 46.44
CA THR A 495 -1.83 3.85 46.44
C THR A 495 -2.57 4.09 45.12
N MET A 496 -2.09 3.60 43.95
CA MET A 496 -2.72 3.81 42.62
C MET A 496 -4.21 3.40 42.57
N ASN A 497 -5.04 4.05 41.76
CA ASN A 497 -6.50 3.88 41.78
C ASN A 497 -7.15 4.17 40.41
N ARG A 498 -7.67 3.12 39.78
CA ARG A 498 -8.26 3.10 38.42
C ARG A 498 -7.41 3.86 37.36
N PRO A 499 -6.10 3.53 37.21
CA PRO A 499 -5.29 4.08 36.13
C PRO A 499 -5.84 3.66 34.75
N TYR A 500 -6.08 4.65 33.88
CA TYR A 500 -6.65 4.43 32.54
C TYR A 500 -5.70 4.86 31.41
N GLY A 501 -5.16 6.08 31.46
CA GLY A 501 -4.17 6.56 30.49
C GLY A 501 -2.76 6.03 30.77
N LEU A 502 -2.09 5.50 29.76
CA LEU A 502 -0.69 5.06 29.78
C LEU A 502 0.02 5.62 28.53
N SER A 503 1.15 6.29 28.71
CA SER A 503 1.98 6.79 27.60
C SER A 503 3.47 6.59 27.91
N ILE A 504 4.30 6.59 26.86
CA ILE A 504 5.74 6.30 26.94
C ILE A 504 6.52 7.21 25.99
N SER A 505 7.62 7.81 26.46
CA SER A 505 8.47 8.66 25.62
C SER A 505 9.41 7.86 24.72
N THR A 506 10.00 8.52 23.72
CA THR A 506 11.13 7.98 22.93
C THR A 506 12.39 7.73 23.78
N THR A 507 12.51 8.36 24.95
CA THR A 507 13.54 8.05 25.95
C THR A 507 13.14 6.94 26.92
N GLY A 508 11.98 6.31 26.70
CA GLY A 508 11.42 5.19 27.46
C GLY A 508 10.56 5.57 28.66
N ASN A 509 10.57 6.84 29.11
CA ASN A 509 9.93 7.26 30.35
C ASN A 509 8.42 7.02 30.33
N LEU A 510 7.91 6.35 31.36
CA LEU A 510 6.51 5.96 31.52
C LEU A 510 5.72 7.03 32.27
N VAL A 511 4.53 7.34 31.79
CA VAL A 511 3.55 8.19 32.49
C VAL A 511 2.20 7.51 32.57
N VAL A 512 1.57 7.57 33.75
CA VAL A 512 0.27 6.95 34.02
C VAL A 512 -0.69 7.95 34.64
N ALA A 513 -1.85 8.11 34.02
CA ALA A 513 -2.97 8.87 34.56
C ALA A 513 -3.63 8.07 35.69
N ASP A 514 -3.33 8.44 36.93
CA ASP A 514 -3.84 7.79 38.15
C ASP A 514 -5.21 8.38 38.53
N THR A 515 -6.18 8.15 37.64
CA THR A 515 -7.39 8.96 37.46
C THR A 515 -8.20 9.19 38.74
N SER A 516 -8.42 8.14 39.54
CA SER A 516 -9.23 8.23 40.76
C SER A 516 -8.46 8.66 42.01
N ASN A 517 -7.14 8.86 41.90
CA ASN A 517 -6.33 9.60 42.88
C ASN A 517 -6.03 11.03 42.43
N HIS A 518 -6.40 11.40 41.21
CA HIS A 518 -6.22 12.76 40.69
C HIS A 518 -4.75 13.20 40.72
N ARG A 519 -3.91 12.36 40.11
CA ARG A 519 -2.51 12.65 39.84
C ARG A 519 -2.07 11.99 38.53
N VAL A 520 -0.89 12.33 38.06
CA VAL A 520 -0.10 11.53 37.13
C VAL A 520 1.18 11.17 37.84
N ILE A 521 1.62 9.94 37.65
CA ILE A 521 2.89 9.45 38.17
C ILE A 521 3.80 9.13 36.99
N SER A 522 5.07 9.48 37.14
CA SER A 522 6.12 9.13 36.19
C SER A 522 7.09 8.14 36.83
N PHE A 523 7.64 7.29 35.99
CA PHE A 523 8.78 6.46 36.31
C PHE A 523 9.92 6.91 35.39
N ALA A 524 11.16 6.84 35.87
CA ALA A 524 12.34 7.32 35.17
C ALA A 524 13.29 6.15 34.87
N ALA A 525 13.79 6.09 33.63
CA ALA A 525 14.74 5.07 33.21
C ALA A 525 16.11 5.32 33.84
N VAL A 526 16.56 4.45 34.74
CA VAL A 526 17.92 4.50 35.32
C VAL A 526 18.79 3.43 34.63
N CYS A 527 19.81 3.84 33.88
CA CYS A 527 20.89 2.96 33.48
C CYS A 527 21.95 2.93 34.62
N PRO A 528 22.18 1.80 35.31
CA PRO A 528 23.14 1.71 36.41
C PRO A 528 24.61 1.53 35.96
N ALA A 529 24.89 1.56 34.65
CA ALA A 529 26.18 1.20 34.07
C ALA A 529 27.02 2.43 33.65
N PRO A 530 28.36 2.41 33.82
CA PRO A 530 29.27 3.36 33.19
C PRO A 530 29.13 3.40 31.65
N PRO A 531 29.52 4.50 30.99
CA PRO A 531 28.96 4.93 29.68
C PRO A 531 29.37 4.11 28.43
N ASN A 532 29.89 2.90 28.60
CA ASN A 532 30.50 2.08 27.53
C ASN A 532 29.86 0.67 27.39
N GLN A 533 28.71 0.39 28.00
CA GLN A 533 27.88 -0.80 27.70
C GLN A 533 26.47 -0.42 27.23
N VAL A 534 25.87 -1.29 26.41
CA VAL A 534 24.47 -1.18 25.97
C VAL A 534 23.55 -1.52 27.15
N CYS A 535 22.60 -0.65 27.50
CA CYS A 535 21.66 -0.90 28.60
C CYS A 535 20.64 -1.99 28.24
N ALA A 536 21.01 -3.27 28.37
CA ALA A 536 20.08 -4.40 28.32
C ALA A 536 19.06 -4.39 29.49
N THR A 537 19.36 -3.66 30.57
CA THR A 537 18.56 -3.58 31.79
C THR A 537 18.51 -2.14 32.33
N ALA A 538 17.67 -1.28 31.73
CA ALA A 538 17.24 -0.08 32.44
C ALA A 538 16.50 -0.52 33.72
N ILE A 539 17.03 -0.15 34.88
CA ILE A 539 16.36 -0.32 36.17
C ILE A 539 15.46 0.91 36.33
N TRP A 540 14.23 0.70 36.79
CA TRP A 540 13.32 1.80 37.05
C TRP A 540 13.30 2.08 38.55
N ASN A 541 13.10 3.34 38.91
CA ASN A 541 12.93 3.72 40.30
C ASN A 541 11.67 3.04 40.88
N SER A 542 11.85 2.22 41.92
CA SER A 542 10.75 1.58 42.65
C SER A 542 9.84 2.60 43.33
N THR A 543 10.40 3.76 43.69
CA THR A 543 9.68 5.00 43.96
C THR A 543 9.31 5.72 42.65
N PHE A 544 8.01 5.79 42.36
CA PHE A 544 7.50 6.73 41.35
C PHE A 544 7.88 8.17 41.70
N SER A 545 8.22 8.96 40.69
CA SER A 545 8.15 10.41 40.80
C SER A 545 6.70 10.86 40.60
N LEU A 546 6.27 11.82 41.40
CA LEU A 546 5.00 12.50 41.22
C LEU A 546 5.14 13.42 39.99
N ALA A 547 4.44 13.11 38.90
CA ALA A 547 4.56 13.86 37.65
C ALA A 547 3.61 15.04 37.57
N ALA A 548 2.42 14.91 38.16
CA ALA A 548 1.38 15.92 38.18
C ALA A 548 0.36 15.64 39.29
N GLY A 549 -0.28 16.67 39.87
CA GLY A 549 -1.17 16.49 41.02
C GLY A 549 -0.43 16.06 42.29
N THR A 550 -1.09 16.00 43.45
CA THR A 550 -0.49 15.44 44.69
C THR A 550 -1.08 14.11 45.14
N GLY A 551 -2.23 13.71 44.60
CA GLY A 551 -3.08 12.66 45.17
C GLY A 551 -4.30 13.21 45.91
N THR A 552 -4.37 14.53 46.14
CA THR A 552 -5.54 15.22 46.70
C THR A 552 -6.36 15.83 45.57
N ALA A 553 -7.69 15.66 45.60
CA ALA A 553 -8.60 16.39 44.71
C ALA A 553 -8.47 17.90 44.95
N GLY A 554 -8.15 18.68 43.92
CA GLY A 554 -8.12 20.13 44.04
C GLY A 554 -7.48 20.86 42.87
N SER A 555 -7.37 22.18 43.01
CA SER A 555 -7.38 23.10 41.87
C SER A 555 -6.19 24.06 41.75
N THR A 556 -5.20 23.97 42.66
CA THR A 556 -3.92 24.70 42.51
C THR A 556 -3.09 24.11 41.36
N ALA A 557 -2.01 24.79 40.94
CA ALA A 557 -1.10 24.30 39.91
C ALA A 557 -0.40 22.96 40.23
N THR A 558 -0.34 22.58 41.51
CA THR A 558 0.22 21.31 41.99
C THR A 558 -0.82 20.22 42.18
N LEU A 559 -2.11 20.51 42.00
CA LEU A 559 -3.22 19.58 42.18
C LEU A 559 -3.92 19.25 40.84
N LEU A 560 -4.66 18.15 40.81
CA LEU A 560 -5.54 17.74 39.71
C LEU A 560 -6.88 17.26 40.29
N TYR A 561 -7.89 17.08 39.44
CA TYR A 561 -9.17 16.49 39.77
C TYR A 561 -9.72 15.73 38.55
N ASN A 562 -9.70 14.39 38.65
CA ASN A 562 -9.98 13.45 37.56
C ASN A 562 -9.01 13.60 36.37
N SER A 563 -7.79 13.08 36.54
CA SER A 563 -6.78 12.96 35.48
C SER A 563 -7.20 11.88 34.47
N TYR A 564 -7.93 12.26 33.43
CA TYR A 564 -8.63 11.33 32.56
C TYR A 564 -7.71 10.69 31.50
N ASP A 565 -6.83 11.49 30.90
CA ASP A 565 -5.91 11.07 29.83
C ASP A 565 -4.56 11.79 29.94
N VAL A 566 -3.51 11.20 29.37
CA VAL A 566 -2.11 11.67 29.47
C VAL A 566 -1.30 11.41 28.20
N PHE A 567 -0.53 12.41 27.80
CA PHE A 567 0.44 12.33 26.70
C PHE A 567 1.83 12.77 27.17
N ILE A 568 2.89 12.10 26.71
CA ILE A 568 4.28 12.54 26.88
C ILE A 568 4.91 12.79 25.51
N ASP A 569 5.47 13.99 25.30
CA ASP A 569 6.12 14.33 24.02
C ASP A 569 7.58 13.84 23.93
N GLY A 570 8.16 13.95 22.73
CA GLY A 570 9.57 13.62 22.49
C GLY A 570 10.59 14.50 23.24
N TRP A 571 10.12 15.57 23.90
CA TRP A 571 10.91 16.44 24.79
C TRP A 571 10.69 16.12 26.27
N GLN A 572 10.04 14.98 26.57
CA GLN A 572 9.68 14.50 27.92
C GLN A 572 8.73 15.42 28.69
N SER A 573 7.99 16.30 28.02
CA SER A 573 6.94 17.07 28.67
C SER A 573 5.65 16.27 28.77
N ILE A 574 4.99 16.35 29.92
CA ILE A 574 3.81 15.55 30.26
C ILE A 574 2.58 16.46 30.22
N TYR A 575 1.60 16.12 29.40
CA TYR A 575 0.35 16.87 29.22
C TYR A 575 -0.79 16.06 29.83
N VAL A 576 -1.57 16.68 30.71
CA VAL A 576 -2.59 16.00 31.51
C VAL A 576 -3.95 16.65 31.31
N VAL A 577 -4.96 15.84 30.95
CA VAL A 577 -6.36 16.27 30.90
C VAL A 577 -6.92 16.27 32.33
N ASP A 578 -7.13 17.46 32.87
CA ASP A 578 -7.55 17.71 34.25
C ASP A 578 -9.07 18.02 34.26
N ASN A 579 -9.87 16.96 34.13
CA ASN A 579 -11.24 17.03 33.61
C ASN A 579 -12.18 17.86 34.50
N TYR A 580 -12.19 17.64 35.81
CA TYR A 580 -13.11 18.35 36.73
C TYR A 580 -12.59 19.73 37.17
N ASN A 581 -11.29 19.99 37.04
CA ASN A 581 -10.70 21.34 37.16
C ASN A 581 -10.77 22.15 35.86
N ASN A 582 -11.31 21.60 34.78
CA ASN A 582 -11.55 22.33 33.54
C ASN A 582 -10.25 22.93 32.93
N ARG A 583 -9.19 22.12 32.85
CA ARG A 583 -7.89 22.56 32.29
C ARG A 583 -7.07 21.41 31.68
N VAL A 584 -6.01 21.79 30.98
CA VAL A 584 -4.88 20.92 30.62
C VAL A 584 -3.61 21.52 31.21
N GLN A 585 -2.87 20.72 31.97
CA GLN A 585 -1.61 21.15 32.58
C GLN A 585 -0.42 20.44 31.93
N LYS A 586 0.63 21.21 31.64
CA LYS A 586 1.93 20.73 31.17
C LYS A 586 2.90 20.73 32.34
N TYR A 587 3.50 19.57 32.58
CA TYR A 587 4.57 19.38 33.53
C TYR A 587 5.86 19.15 32.73
N LEU A 588 6.83 20.04 32.92
CA LEU A 588 8.17 19.84 32.39
C LEU A 588 8.88 18.74 33.19
N ALA A 589 9.82 18.02 32.57
CA ALA A 589 10.59 16.98 33.25
C ALA A 589 11.24 17.54 34.53
N GLY A 590 10.88 16.95 35.68
CA GLY A 590 11.35 17.38 37.01
C GLY A 590 10.54 18.50 37.69
N SER A 591 9.48 19.03 37.07
CA SER A 591 8.59 20.02 37.70
C SER A 591 7.37 19.37 38.34
N ASN A 592 7.18 19.57 39.64
CA ASN A 592 5.95 19.22 40.36
C ASN A 592 4.83 20.29 40.17
N ILE A 593 5.18 21.46 39.62
CA ILE A 593 4.26 22.56 39.36
C ILE A 593 3.79 22.46 37.91
N GLY A 594 2.48 22.39 37.72
CA GLY A 594 1.85 22.37 36.42
C GLY A 594 1.75 23.77 35.85
N THR A 595 2.35 24.00 34.70
CA THR A 595 1.99 25.17 33.89
C THR A 595 0.65 24.85 33.24
N THR A 596 -0.39 25.64 33.52
CA THR A 596 -1.64 25.51 32.77
C THR A 596 -1.39 25.92 31.32
N VAL A 597 -1.60 24.98 30.39
CA VAL A 597 -1.38 25.17 28.94
C VAL A 597 -2.67 25.04 28.13
N ALA A 598 -3.77 24.69 28.77
CA ALA A 598 -5.10 25.09 28.35
C ALA A 598 -6.03 25.25 29.56
N GLY A 599 -7.02 26.15 29.51
CA GLY A 599 -7.79 26.55 30.70
C GLY A 599 -7.17 27.77 31.40
N LEU A 600 -7.86 28.33 32.39
CA LEU A 600 -7.32 29.47 33.14
C LEU A 600 -6.21 29.02 34.10
N SER A 601 -5.07 29.70 34.02
CA SER A 601 -4.01 29.63 35.02
C SER A 601 -4.53 29.99 36.41
N PHE A 602 -4.03 29.28 37.42
CA PHE A 602 -4.37 29.51 38.82
C PHE A 602 -3.87 30.89 39.29
N THR A 603 -4.80 31.79 39.58
CA THR A 603 -4.57 32.98 40.41
C THR A 603 -4.98 32.64 41.85
N PHE A 604 -4.15 32.99 42.83
CA PHE A 604 -4.32 32.56 44.22
C PHE A 604 -5.74 32.80 44.77
N GLY A 605 -6.35 31.73 45.30
CA GLY A 605 -7.64 31.77 45.99
C GLY A 605 -8.87 31.42 45.13
N VAL A 606 -8.74 31.29 43.81
CA VAL A 606 -9.88 30.97 42.93
C VAL A 606 -9.71 29.61 42.27
N THR A 607 -10.71 28.74 42.40
CA THR A 607 -10.82 27.51 41.59
C THR A 607 -10.92 27.88 40.11
N PRO A 608 -10.24 27.19 39.16
CA PRO A 608 -10.51 27.32 37.73
C PRO A 608 -11.93 26.83 37.45
N THR A 609 -12.88 27.77 37.46
CA THR A 609 -14.29 27.51 37.25
C THR A 609 -14.54 27.14 35.79
N ALA A 610 -15.44 26.17 35.60
CA ALA A 610 -16.04 25.91 34.30
C ALA A 610 -16.59 27.22 33.73
N GLY A 611 -16.11 27.63 32.56
CA GLY A 611 -16.38 28.97 32.05
C GLY A 611 -16.16 29.12 30.55
N SER A 612 -16.82 30.12 29.96
CA SER A 612 -17.00 30.30 28.52
C SER A 612 -16.09 31.36 27.88
N ALA A 613 -15.31 32.13 28.66
CA ALA A 613 -14.34 33.08 28.09
C ALA A 613 -13.24 32.35 27.29
N PRO A 614 -12.62 32.96 26.27
CA PRO A 614 -11.69 32.27 25.35
C PRO A 614 -10.56 31.42 25.95
N PRO A 615 -9.97 31.72 27.13
CA PRO A 615 -8.98 30.85 27.77
C PRO A 615 -9.54 29.86 28.82
N GLN A 616 -10.83 29.90 29.18
CA GLN A 616 -11.46 28.95 30.12
C GLN A 616 -11.84 27.65 29.40
N LEU A 617 -11.88 26.50 30.09
CA LEU A 617 -12.49 25.27 29.56
C LEU A 617 -13.68 24.84 30.46
N ASN A 618 -14.35 23.75 30.10
CA ASN A 618 -15.47 23.15 30.81
C ASN A 618 -15.55 21.63 30.48
N SER A 619 -15.12 20.80 31.42
CA SER A 619 -15.01 19.33 31.30
C SER A 619 -14.26 18.83 30.05
N PRO A 620 -12.98 19.18 29.83
CA PRO A 620 -12.21 18.71 28.69
C PRO A 620 -12.00 17.19 28.74
N THR A 621 -12.31 16.46 27.66
CA THR A 621 -12.34 14.98 27.64
C THR A 621 -11.23 14.33 26.81
N GLY A 622 -10.52 15.08 25.98
CA GLY A 622 -9.47 14.56 25.11
C GLY A 622 -8.48 15.64 24.66
N ILE A 623 -7.25 15.19 24.39
CA ILE A 623 -6.12 16.03 24.03
C ILE A 623 -5.46 15.51 22.75
N PHE A 624 -5.03 16.41 21.87
CA PHE A 624 -4.10 16.11 20.79
C PHE A 624 -2.95 17.13 20.81
N VAL A 625 -1.72 16.65 20.73
CA VAL A 625 -0.51 17.47 20.62
C VAL A 625 0.18 17.08 19.32
N ASP A 626 0.34 18.03 18.39
CA ASP A 626 1.01 17.76 17.12
C ASP A 626 2.55 17.76 17.24
N LEU A 627 3.25 17.32 16.19
CA LEU A 627 4.72 17.25 16.15
C LEU A 627 5.42 18.62 16.27
N THR A 628 4.68 19.73 16.22
CA THR A 628 5.17 21.09 16.48
C THR A 628 4.88 21.58 17.90
N GLY A 629 4.23 20.75 18.72
CA GLY A 629 3.90 21.02 20.12
C GLY A 629 2.61 21.82 20.32
N ILE A 630 1.83 22.07 19.27
CA ILE A 630 0.55 22.78 19.38
C ILE A 630 -0.49 21.85 19.99
N ILE A 631 -1.21 22.37 20.99
CA ILE A 631 -2.20 21.62 21.75
C ILE A 631 -3.60 21.96 21.23
N TYR A 632 -4.40 20.93 20.96
CA TYR A 632 -5.82 21.01 20.64
C TYR A 632 -6.60 20.29 21.73
N VAL A 633 -7.62 20.96 22.28
CA VAL A 633 -8.42 20.46 23.40
C VAL A 633 -9.89 20.43 23.04
N ALA A 634 -10.54 19.29 23.29
CA ALA A 634 -11.98 19.12 23.17
C ALA A 634 -12.68 19.75 24.39
N ASP A 635 -13.24 20.95 24.25
CA ASP A 635 -13.87 21.71 25.34
C ASP A 635 -15.38 21.40 25.39
N TYR A 636 -15.69 20.22 25.93
CA TYR A 636 -16.95 19.51 25.71
C TYR A 636 -18.21 20.32 26.06
N ASN A 637 -18.30 20.83 27.29
CA ASN A 637 -19.49 21.54 27.77
C ASN A 637 -19.58 23.02 27.32
N ASN A 638 -18.49 23.58 26.82
CA ASN A 638 -18.47 24.93 26.20
C ASN A 638 -18.75 24.88 24.68
N TYR A 639 -18.80 23.68 24.10
CA TYR A 639 -19.01 23.44 22.68
C TYR A 639 -17.97 24.18 21.82
N ARG A 640 -16.68 23.90 22.07
CA ARG A 640 -15.58 24.45 21.29
C ARG A 640 -14.36 23.55 21.18
N ILE A 641 -13.51 23.88 20.22
CA ILE A 641 -12.10 23.46 20.20
C ILE A 641 -11.25 24.69 20.51
N GLN A 642 -10.30 24.53 21.43
CA GLN A 642 -9.26 25.53 21.64
C GLN A 642 -7.91 25.05 21.11
N LYS A 643 -7.16 25.98 20.52
CA LYS A 643 -5.77 25.81 20.12
C LYS A 643 -4.91 26.69 21.02
N TRP A 644 -3.92 26.06 21.61
CA TRP A 644 -2.92 26.70 22.45
C TRP A 644 -1.55 26.53 21.78
N LEU A 645 -0.89 27.65 21.49
CA LEU A 645 0.45 27.66 20.91
C LEU A 645 1.48 27.38 22.02
N PRO A 646 2.61 26.71 21.71
CA PRO A 646 3.67 26.48 22.69
C PRO A 646 4.08 27.76 23.43
N GLY A 647 3.91 27.76 24.75
CA GLY A 647 4.31 28.88 25.62
C GLY A 647 3.36 30.08 25.68
N TYR A 648 2.22 30.08 24.96
CA TYR A 648 1.25 31.17 25.04
C TYR A 648 0.21 30.92 26.15
N PRO A 649 -0.04 31.88 27.06
CA PRO A 649 -0.94 31.73 28.21
C PRO A 649 -2.42 31.94 27.86
N PHE A 650 -2.77 32.08 26.59
CA PHE A 650 -4.14 32.33 26.14
C PHE A 650 -4.58 31.34 25.06
N GLY A 651 -5.70 30.67 25.33
CA GLY A 651 -6.41 29.88 24.35
C GLY A 651 -7.01 30.74 23.26
N SER A 652 -6.69 30.40 22.02
CA SER A 652 -7.53 30.80 20.90
C SER A 652 -8.67 29.78 20.80
N THR A 653 -9.92 30.24 20.95
CA THR A 653 -11.07 29.45 20.48
C THR A 653 -10.96 29.40 18.95
N VAL A 654 -10.66 28.23 18.42
CA VAL A 654 -10.46 28.00 16.98
C VAL A 654 -11.64 27.32 16.32
N ALA A 655 -12.55 26.75 17.11
CA ALA A 655 -13.85 26.30 16.62
C ALA A 655 -14.93 26.52 17.67
N GLY A 656 -16.05 27.16 17.31
CA GLY A 656 -17.24 27.34 18.15
C GLY A 656 -17.12 28.41 19.24
N GLY A 657 -17.68 28.12 20.41
CA GLY A 657 -17.48 28.91 21.63
C GLY A 657 -18.41 30.10 21.85
N ARG A 658 -19.35 30.40 20.94
CA ARG A 658 -20.42 31.40 21.20
C ARG A 658 -21.68 30.80 21.85
N GLY A 659 -21.48 29.78 22.69
CA GLY A 659 -22.55 28.98 23.32
C GLY A 659 -23.27 28.05 22.33
N LEU A 660 -24.22 27.26 22.84
CA LEU A 660 -25.04 26.37 22.02
C LEU A 660 -25.94 27.16 21.04
N GLY A 661 -26.24 26.56 19.89
CA GLY A 661 -27.09 27.12 18.84
C GLY A 661 -26.50 26.96 17.44
N THR A 662 -27.27 27.32 16.43
CA THR A 662 -27.05 26.90 15.03
C THR A 662 -26.36 27.92 14.13
N THR A 663 -26.04 29.12 14.59
CA THR A 663 -25.26 30.10 13.80
C THR A 663 -23.83 29.60 13.55
N LEU A 664 -23.17 30.08 12.48
CA LEU A 664 -21.88 29.53 12.01
C LEU A 664 -20.70 29.69 12.99
N ASP A 665 -20.87 30.52 14.01
CA ASP A 665 -19.94 30.83 15.11
C ASP A 665 -20.12 29.93 16.35
N LYS A 666 -21.02 28.94 16.29
CA LYS A 666 -21.39 28.05 17.41
C LYS A 666 -21.18 26.56 17.07
N LEU A 667 -21.14 25.72 18.10
CA LEU A 667 -21.19 24.25 18.00
C LEU A 667 -22.10 23.70 19.10
N GLY A 668 -22.33 22.38 19.10
CA GLY A 668 -23.04 21.65 20.16
C GLY A 668 -22.74 20.14 20.09
N GLY A 669 -22.23 19.57 21.19
CA GLY A 669 -21.82 18.17 21.27
C GLY A 669 -20.66 17.81 20.34
N VAL A 670 -19.43 18.18 20.71
CA VAL A 670 -18.21 17.77 20.00
C VAL A 670 -18.00 16.26 20.21
N GLN A 671 -17.98 15.47 19.13
CA GLN A 671 -17.76 14.01 19.18
C GLN A 671 -16.43 13.56 18.59
N ALA A 672 -16.06 14.07 17.41
CA ALA A 672 -14.81 13.72 16.73
C ALA A 672 -14.14 14.98 16.14
N ILE A 673 -12.81 14.95 16.15
CA ILE A 673 -11.94 16.05 15.73
C ILE A 673 -10.92 15.49 14.74
N TYR A 674 -10.69 16.20 13.65
CA TYR A 674 -9.54 15.96 12.77
C TYR A 674 -8.83 17.28 12.50
N VAL A 675 -7.49 17.27 12.56
CA VAL A 675 -6.64 18.42 12.24
C VAL A 675 -5.79 18.03 11.02
N ASP A 676 -5.88 18.81 9.94
CA ASP A 676 -5.09 18.54 8.74
C ASP A 676 -3.65 19.11 8.80
N ALA A 677 -2.80 18.71 7.85
CA ALA A 677 -1.41 19.17 7.75
C ALA A 677 -1.25 20.68 7.43
N GLN A 678 -2.36 21.39 7.23
CA GLN A 678 -2.41 22.85 7.10
C GLN A 678 -3.03 23.52 8.35
N SER A 679 -3.26 22.76 9.44
CA SER A 679 -3.88 23.18 10.70
C SER A 679 -5.34 23.65 10.59
N ASN A 680 -6.09 23.22 9.57
CA ASN A 680 -7.54 23.40 9.57
C ASN A 680 -8.20 22.29 10.41
N ILE A 681 -9.29 22.63 11.08
CA ILE A 681 -9.95 21.78 12.07
C ILE A 681 -11.34 21.39 11.57
N TYR A 682 -11.60 20.09 11.50
CA TYR A 682 -12.89 19.51 11.14
C TYR A 682 -13.52 18.97 12.43
N VAL A 683 -14.75 19.38 12.72
CA VAL A 683 -15.46 19.03 13.96
C VAL A 683 -16.83 18.47 13.63
N SER A 684 -17.14 17.26 14.10
CA SER A 684 -18.53 16.77 14.11
C SER A 684 -19.31 17.49 15.21
N ASP A 685 -20.30 18.25 14.77
CA ASP A 685 -21.16 19.11 15.56
C ASP A 685 -22.49 18.35 15.75
N TYR A 686 -22.52 17.47 16.75
CA TYR A 686 -23.52 16.41 16.88
C TYR A 686 -24.94 16.97 17.02
N THR A 687 -25.15 17.98 17.87
CA THR A 687 -26.49 18.52 18.18
C THR A 687 -26.96 19.60 17.21
N ASN A 688 -26.05 20.30 16.52
CA ASN A 688 -26.41 21.17 15.38
C ASN A 688 -26.39 20.42 14.03
N HIS A 689 -26.20 19.09 14.07
CA HIS A 689 -26.32 18.20 12.92
C HIS A 689 -25.54 18.65 11.67
N ARG A 690 -24.25 18.95 11.86
CA ARG A 690 -23.35 19.41 10.80
C ARG A 690 -21.90 18.96 11.00
N VAL A 691 -21.08 19.15 9.98
CA VAL A 691 -19.61 19.19 10.15
C VAL A 691 -19.13 20.57 9.74
N SER A 692 -18.37 21.18 10.64
CA SER A 692 -17.79 22.51 10.44
C SER A 692 -16.29 22.40 10.21
N LEU A 693 -15.80 23.17 9.22
CA LEU A 693 -14.39 23.40 8.94
C LEU A 693 -14.01 24.78 9.42
N TRP A 694 -13.04 24.83 10.32
CA TRP A 694 -12.44 26.06 10.81
C TRP A 694 -11.06 26.16 10.20
N ALA A 695 -10.91 27.10 9.26
CA ALA A 695 -9.66 27.32 8.55
C ALA A 695 -8.59 27.86 9.51
N ALA A 696 -7.32 27.51 9.29
CA ALA A 696 -6.22 27.92 10.16
C ALA A 696 -6.19 29.45 10.35
N GLY A 697 -6.49 29.91 11.58
CA GLY A 697 -6.54 31.34 11.93
C GLY A 697 -7.92 32.01 11.82
N ASN A 698 -8.94 31.38 11.21
CA ASN A 698 -10.31 31.91 11.21
C ASN A 698 -11.07 31.41 12.45
N THR A 699 -11.33 32.31 13.38
CA THR A 699 -12.05 32.06 14.65
C THR A 699 -13.45 32.69 14.68
N THR A 700 -13.82 33.48 13.68
CA THR A 700 -15.03 34.33 13.72
C THR A 700 -16.30 33.55 13.36
N ALA A 701 -16.19 32.59 12.43
CA ALA A 701 -17.23 31.66 12.04
C ALA A 701 -16.62 30.46 11.28
N GLY A 702 -17.11 29.26 11.57
CA GLY A 702 -16.76 28.05 10.84
C GLY A 702 -17.48 27.99 9.49
N LYS A 703 -16.82 27.43 8.47
CA LYS A 703 -17.50 27.07 7.23
C LYS A 703 -18.22 25.75 7.43
N VAL A 704 -19.54 25.70 7.23
CA VAL A 704 -20.25 24.43 7.07
C VAL A 704 -19.69 23.73 5.84
N VAL A 705 -19.15 22.53 6.03
CA VAL A 705 -18.66 21.65 4.96
C VAL A 705 -19.50 20.39 4.79
N ALA A 706 -20.43 20.14 5.73
CA ALA A 706 -21.52 19.19 5.56
C ALA A 706 -22.71 19.50 6.49
N GLY A 707 -23.91 19.16 6.04
CA GLY A 707 -25.17 19.53 6.68
C GLY A 707 -25.67 20.91 6.24
N THR A 708 -26.77 21.38 6.83
CA THR A 708 -27.35 22.69 6.49
C THR A 708 -26.72 23.82 7.30
N SER A 709 -26.71 25.03 6.75
CA SER A 709 -26.24 26.24 7.44
C SER A 709 -26.95 26.46 8.78
N ASN A 710 -28.25 26.14 8.82
CA ASN A 710 -29.14 26.41 9.94
C ASN A 710 -29.21 25.25 10.95
N GLY A 711 -28.39 24.21 10.77
CA GLY A 711 -28.30 23.06 11.68
C GLY A 711 -29.56 22.18 11.78
N VAL A 712 -30.41 22.21 10.75
CA VAL A 712 -31.69 21.48 10.75
C VAL A 712 -31.43 19.98 10.56
N ALA A 713 -31.91 19.18 11.52
CA ALA A 713 -31.93 17.72 11.45
C ALA A 713 -32.70 17.25 10.21
N GLY A 714 -32.14 16.33 9.43
CA GLY A 714 -32.89 15.76 8.32
C GLY A 714 -32.18 14.68 7.51
N SER A 715 -32.98 13.98 6.71
CA SER A 715 -32.60 12.86 5.85
C SER A 715 -32.24 13.27 4.41
N GLY A 716 -32.39 14.56 4.06
CA GLY A 716 -31.99 15.09 2.76
C GLY A 716 -30.50 14.89 2.47
N ILE A 717 -30.13 14.94 1.18
CA ILE A 717 -28.75 14.74 0.70
C ILE A 717 -27.80 15.90 1.07
N ASN A 718 -28.35 17.01 1.55
CA ASN A 718 -27.66 18.18 2.10
C ASN A 718 -27.87 18.35 3.62
N GLN A 719 -28.49 17.38 4.29
CA GLN A 719 -28.79 17.38 5.73
C GLN A 719 -28.06 16.23 6.44
N LEU A 720 -27.91 16.35 7.75
CA LEU A 720 -27.39 15.30 8.64
C LEU A 720 -28.32 15.18 9.87
N ASN A 721 -28.11 14.17 10.70
CA ASN A 721 -28.76 13.96 12.00
C ASN A 721 -27.82 13.14 12.91
N GLY A 722 -27.21 13.82 13.89
CA GLY A 722 -26.21 13.23 14.79
C GLY A 722 -24.93 12.75 14.11
N PRO A 723 -24.14 13.62 13.45
CA PRO A 723 -22.83 13.23 12.92
C PRO A 723 -21.88 12.84 14.06
N TRP A 724 -21.31 11.64 13.99
CA TRP A 724 -20.43 11.08 15.05
C TRP A 724 -18.97 11.02 14.57
N GLY A 725 -18.55 9.88 14.02
CA GLY A 725 -17.21 9.68 13.46
C GLY A 725 -17.02 10.41 12.13
N ILE A 726 -15.83 10.97 11.93
CA ILE A 726 -15.42 11.61 10.67
C ILE A 726 -14.07 11.05 10.20
N PHE A 727 -13.88 10.99 8.88
CA PHE A 727 -12.60 10.73 8.25
C PHE A 727 -12.36 11.77 7.15
N VAL A 728 -11.16 12.34 7.09
CA VAL A 728 -10.77 13.35 6.10
C VAL A 728 -9.58 12.82 5.29
N THR A 729 -9.71 12.80 3.97
CA THR A 729 -8.60 12.45 3.07
C THR A 729 -7.61 13.62 2.92
N SER A 730 -6.39 13.33 2.47
CA SER A 730 -5.36 14.34 2.17
C SER A 730 -5.78 15.40 1.13
N ASN A 731 -6.76 15.11 0.27
CA ASN A 731 -7.33 16.08 -0.68
C ASN A 731 -8.49 16.94 -0.10
N GLY A 732 -8.95 16.65 1.12
CA GLY A 732 -10.06 17.34 1.78
C GLY A 732 -11.45 16.83 1.39
N THR A 733 -11.57 15.55 1.01
CA THR A 733 -12.85 14.85 0.93
C THR A 733 -13.22 14.34 2.32
N LEU A 734 -14.47 14.55 2.71
CA LEU A 734 -14.97 14.29 4.06
C LEU A 734 -15.97 13.12 4.05
N TYR A 735 -15.72 12.11 4.87
CA TYR A 735 -16.64 11.00 5.12
C TYR A 735 -17.19 11.10 6.54
N ILE A 736 -18.51 10.98 6.69
CA ILE A 736 -19.25 11.34 7.92
C ILE A 736 -20.19 10.23 8.29
N VAL A 737 -20.05 9.69 9.50
CA VAL A 737 -21.02 8.76 10.10
C VAL A 737 -22.22 9.58 10.59
N ASP A 738 -23.32 9.49 9.85
CA ASP A 738 -24.57 10.22 10.06
C ASP A 738 -25.50 9.32 10.88
N GLN A 739 -25.24 9.25 12.20
CA GLN A 739 -25.62 8.13 13.06
C GLN A 739 -27.12 7.88 13.11
N ASN A 740 -27.92 8.94 13.32
CA ASN A 740 -29.37 8.81 13.53
C ASN A 740 -30.13 8.68 12.20
N ASN A 741 -29.54 9.15 11.09
CA ASN A 741 -29.98 8.82 9.73
C ASN A 741 -29.52 7.42 9.29
N HIS A 742 -28.73 6.70 10.10
CA HIS A 742 -28.20 5.36 9.83
C HIS A 742 -27.49 5.22 8.47
N ARG A 743 -26.68 6.23 8.13
CA ARG A 743 -25.92 6.29 6.88
C ARG A 743 -24.49 6.79 7.07
N VAL A 744 -23.67 6.69 6.04
CA VAL A 744 -22.46 7.49 5.86
C VAL A 744 -22.65 8.40 4.66
N GLN A 745 -22.24 9.66 4.78
CA GLN A 745 -22.17 10.57 3.66
C GLN A 745 -20.73 10.91 3.28
N ARG A 746 -20.48 11.01 1.97
CA ARG A 746 -19.26 11.60 1.39
C ARG A 746 -19.59 13.00 0.88
N TRP A 747 -18.89 13.99 1.39
CA TRP A 747 -18.92 15.38 0.93
C TRP A 747 -17.59 15.72 0.27
N LEU A 748 -17.65 16.19 -0.99
CA LEU A 748 -16.47 16.68 -1.71
C LEU A 748 -16.10 18.08 -1.20
N ARG A 749 -14.82 18.46 -1.34
CA ARG A 749 -14.33 19.78 -0.92
C ARG A 749 -15.15 20.90 -1.58
N ASN A 750 -15.77 21.76 -0.78
CA ASN A 750 -16.69 22.84 -1.18
C ASN A 750 -18.05 22.42 -1.79
N ALA A 751 -18.46 21.15 -1.71
CA ALA A 751 -19.79 20.75 -2.15
C ALA A 751 -20.90 21.32 -1.25
N THR A 752 -22.05 21.66 -1.84
CA THR A 752 -23.26 22.14 -1.15
C THR A 752 -24.20 21.00 -0.71
N SER A 753 -23.93 19.78 -1.17
CA SER A 753 -24.60 18.54 -0.77
C SER A 753 -23.59 17.39 -0.70
N GLY A 754 -23.95 16.37 0.06
CA GLY A 754 -23.21 15.12 0.11
C GLY A 754 -23.65 14.13 -0.97
N SER A 755 -23.13 12.93 -0.84
CA SER A 755 -23.65 11.70 -1.45
C SER A 755 -23.81 10.67 -0.34
N THR A 756 -24.93 9.95 -0.27
CA THR A 756 -25.07 8.82 0.67
C THR A 756 -24.27 7.65 0.13
N VAL A 757 -23.22 7.25 0.86
CA VAL A 757 -22.22 6.25 0.42
C VAL A 757 -22.14 5.00 1.31
N ALA A 758 -22.90 4.98 2.39
CA ALA A 758 -23.22 3.75 3.14
C ALA A 758 -24.59 3.87 3.80
N GLY A 759 -25.29 2.76 3.99
CA GLY A 759 -26.61 2.70 4.58
C GLY A 759 -27.74 3.32 3.73
N GLN A 760 -28.97 3.26 4.26
CA GLN A 760 -30.15 3.92 3.71
C GLN A 760 -30.59 5.04 4.66
N SER A 761 -30.79 6.23 4.12
CA SER A 761 -31.15 7.40 4.94
C SER A 761 -32.48 7.21 5.66
N GLY A 762 -32.44 7.26 7.00
CA GLY A 762 -33.60 7.13 7.87
C GLY A 762 -34.12 5.69 8.04
N VAL A 763 -33.48 4.67 7.46
CA VAL A 763 -33.94 3.29 7.50
C VAL A 763 -33.01 2.42 8.35
N ALA A 764 -33.33 2.31 9.64
CA ALA A 764 -32.62 1.46 10.60
C ALA A 764 -32.83 -0.02 10.25
N GLY A 765 -31.80 -0.74 9.82
CA GLY A 765 -32.04 -2.08 9.28
C GLY A 765 -30.83 -2.99 9.13
N ALA A 766 -31.12 -4.26 8.85
CA ALA A 766 -30.20 -5.39 8.93
C ALA A 766 -29.68 -5.87 7.56
N PHE A 767 -30.27 -5.42 6.45
CA PHE A 767 -29.81 -5.80 5.12
C PHE A 767 -28.40 -5.25 4.84
N SER A 768 -27.70 -5.81 3.85
CA SER A 768 -26.35 -5.36 3.46
C SER A 768 -26.32 -3.88 3.04
N TYR A 769 -27.40 -3.37 2.48
CA TYR A 769 -27.52 -1.95 2.10
C TYR A 769 -27.95 -1.01 3.24
N GLN A 770 -28.06 -1.49 4.48
CA GLN A 770 -28.53 -0.73 5.65
C GLN A 770 -27.51 -0.73 6.79
N LEU A 771 -27.60 0.27 7.65
CA LEU A 771 -26.89 0.35 8.93
C LEU A 771 -27.93 0.50 10.07
N ARG A 772 -27.48 0.39 11.31
CA ARG A 772 -28.23 0.64 12.54
C ARG A 772 -27.28 1.25 13.57
N SER A 773 -27.43 2.55 13.81
CA SER A 773 -26.56 3.35 14.69
C SER A 773 -25.05 3.09 14.45
N PRO A 774 -24.54 3.37 13.23
CA PRO A 774 -23.10 3.33 12.98
C PRO A 774 -22.38 4.36 13.88
N THR A 775 -21.16 4.06 14.32
CA THR A 775 -20.41 4.90 15.28
C THR A 775 -19.03 5.34 14.78
N SER A 776 -18.32 4.46 14.07
CA SER A 776 -16.95 4.70 13.62
C SER A 776 -16.77 4.37 12.14
N ILE A 777 -15.83 5.06 11.50
CA ILE A 777 -15.40 4.87 10.12
C ILE A 777 -13.89 5.00 10.04
N THR A 778 -13.27 4.15 9.22
CA THR A 778 -11.92 4.39 8.68
C THR A 778 -11.92 4.11 7.18
N VAL A 779 -10.92 4.63 6.47
CA VAL A 779 -10.73 4.43 5.03
C VAL A 779 -9.31 3.94 4.78
N ASP A 780 -9.15 2.85 4.03
CA ASP A 780 -7.81 2.32 3.72
C ASP A 780 -7.12 3.09 2.59
N GLN A 781 -5.85 2.76 2.34
CA GLN A 781 -5.01 3.33 1.28
C GLN A 781 -5.55 3.10 -0.15
N TYR A 782 -6.55 2.24 -0.33
CA TYR A 782 -7.20 1.97 -1.61
C TYR A 782 -8.57 2.66 -1.74
N GLY A 783 -9.09 3.23 -0.65
CA GLY A 783 -10.34 3.98 -0.59
C GLY A 783 -11.55 3.22 -0.04
N TYR A 784 -11.41 1.95 0.37
CA TYR A 784 -12.53 1.22 0.99
C TYR A 784 -12.90 1.84 2.33
N MET A 785 -14.19 2.04 2.57
CA MET A 785 -14.70 2.52 3.85
C MET A 785 -15.08 1.33 4.73
N TYR A 786 -14.55 1.29 5.94
CA TYR A 786 -14.86 0.28 6.95
C TYR A 786 -15.72 0.93 8.03
N VAL A 787 -17.00 0.57 8.08
CA VAL A 787 -18.01 1.20 8.93
C VAL A 787 -18.40 0.25 10.05
N LEU A 788 -18.21 0.68 11.30
CA LEU A 788 -18.67 -0.05 12.48
C LEU A 788 -20.17 0.18 12.66
N ASP A 789 -20.95 -0.81 12.22
CA ASP A 789 -22.41 -0.84 12.26
C ASP A 789 -22.89 -1.40 13.61
N SER A 790 -22.70 -0.58 14.65
CA SER A 790 -22.69 -1.04 16.05
C SER A 790 -23.99 -1.69 16.50
N GLY A 791 -25.14 -1.15 16.08
CA GLY A 791 -26.46 -1.68 16.43
C GLY A 791 -26.83 -3.00 15.73
N ASN A 792 -26.14 -3.35 14.64
CA ASN A 792 -26.25 -4.65 13.98
C ASN A 792 -25.10 -5.61 14.33
N LYS A 793 -24.14 -5.18 15.17
CA LYS A 793 -22.93 -5.94 15.57
C LYS A 793 -22.18 -6.53 14.37
N ARG A 794 -21.76 -5.64 13.47
CA ARG A 794 -20.94 -5.97 12.30
C ARG A 794 -20.03 -4.81 11.88
N ILE A 795 -18.97 -5.12 11.15
CA ILE A 795 -18.23 -4.13 10.35
C ILE A 795 -18.58 -4.39 8.89
N GLN A 796 -18.98 -3.34 8.20
CA GLN A 796 -19.30 -3.40 6.77
C GLN A 796 -18.21 -2.69 5.97
N ARG A 797 -17.74 -3.33 4.90
CA ARG A 797 -16.87 -2.71 3.90
C ARG A 797 -17.72 -2.18 2.75
N TRP A 798 -17.56 -0.89 2.46
CA TRP A 798 -18.22 -0.19 1.37
C TRP A 798 -17.17 0.33 0.38
N TRP A 799 -17.52 0.38 -0.90
CA TRP A 799 -16.59 0.85 -1.93
C TRP A 799 -16.46 2.39 -1.91
N PRO A 800 -15.28 2.95 -2.24
CA PRO A 800 -15.07 4.37 -2.46
C PRO A 800 -16.10 4.94 -3.42
N GLY A 801 -17.05 5.71 -2.89
CA GLY A 801 -18.03 6.42 -3.69
C GLY A 801 -19.22 5.61 -4.22
N SER A 802 -19.51 4.42 -3.67
CA SER A 802 -20.79 3.76 -3.89
C SER A 802 -21.96 4.71 -3.57
N THR A 803 -23.10 4.59 -4.28
CA THR A 803 -24.30 5.40 -4.04
C THR A 803 -25.56 4.54 -4.21
N TYR A 804 -26.51 4.69 -3.29
CA TYR A 804 -27.77 3.93 -3.34
C TYR A 804 -28.82 4.67 -4.17
N ALA A 805 -29.38 3.99 -5.18
CA ALA A 805 -30.56 4.44 -5.92
C ALA A 805 -31.78 3.60 -5.50
N ALA A 806 -32.83 4.25 -5.00
CA ALA A 806 -34.05 3.58 -4.59
C ALA A 806 -34.98 3.33 -5.79
N SER A 807 -35.58 2.14 -5.84
CA SER A 807 -36.77 1.84 -6.66
C SER A 807 -37.73 1.01 -5.82
N THR A 808 -39.02 1.32 -5.90
CA THR A 808 -40.03 0.90 -4.91
C THR A 808 -41.15 0.07 -5.53
N THR A 809 -41.40 -1.13 -5.01
CA THR A 809 -42.75 -1.72 -4.81
C THR A 809 -42.64 -3.02 -3.99
N THR A 810 -43.76 -3.54 -3.49
CA THR A 810 -43.81 -4.51 -2.36
C THR A 810 -44.84 -5.63 -2.56
N THR A 811 -44.49 -6.88 -2.21
CA THR A 811 -45.38 -7.96 -1.70
C THR A 811 -44.52 -9.03 -0.99
N ALA A 812 -45.10 -9.96 -0.21
CA ALA A 812 -44.39 -10.57 0.93
C ALA A 812 -44.56 -12.09 1.16
N LEU A 813 -43.45 -12.76 1.54
CA LEU A 813 -43.30 -13.98 2.38
C LEU A 813 -43.94 -15.32 1.89
N PRO A 814 -43.62 -16.51 2.47
CA PRO A 814 -42.64 -16.86 3.54
C PRO A 814 -41.52 -17.82 3.05
N ALA A 815 -40.91 -18.65 3.94
CA ALA A 815 -39.67 -19.41 3.66
C ALA A 815 -39.56 -20.80 4.35
N THR A 816 -38.73 -21.70 3.79
CA THR A 816 -38.04 -22.83 4.48
C THR A 816 -36.79 -23.32 3.70
N GLN A 817 -35.88 -24.03 4.39
CA GLN A 817 -34.61 -24.64 3.94
C GLN A 817 -34.64 -26.17 4.23
N PRO A 818 -33.66 -27.04 3.85
CA PRO A 818 -32.28 -26.81 3.37
C PRO A 818 -31.88 -27.57 2.06
N PRO A 819 -30.63 -27.40 1.53
CA PRO A 819 -30.21 -27.93 0.22
C PRO A 819 -29.23 -29.12 0.25
N ASN A 820 -29.20 -29.93 -0.83
CA ASN A 820 -27.98 -30.62 -1.28
C ASN A 820 -28.06 -31.17 -2.73
N GLN A 821 -26.87 -31.30 -3.35
CA GLN A 821 -26.53 -31.96 -4.65
C GLN A 821 -26.85 -31.32 -6.03
N VAL A 822 -25.76 -31.26 -6.81
CA VAL A 822 -25.60 -31.29 -8.29
C VAL A 822 -26.30 -30.23 -9.15
N CYS A 823 -25.47 -29.37 -9.75
CA CYS A 823 -25.88 -28.41 -10.78
C CYS A 823 -26.17 -29.11 -12.13
N ALA A 824 -27.43 -29.44 -12.39
CA ALA A 824 -27.90 -29.71 -13.75
C ALA A 824 -27.88 -28.44 -14.63
N THR A 825 -27.88 -28.62 -15.95
CA THR A 825 -27.75 -27.52 -16.93
C THR A 825 -28.92 -26.54 -16.90
N ALA A 826 -28.65 -25.27 -16.60
CA ALA A 826 -29.55 -24.14 -16.81
C ALA A 826 -28.85 -23.05 -17.64
N GLN A 827 -29.50 -22.56 -18.69
CA GLN A 827 -28.90 -21.57 -19.60
C GLN A 827 -28.82 -20.19 -18.96
N TRP A 828 -27.65 -19.55 -19.10
CA TRP A 828 -27.51 -18.13 -18.83
C TRP A 828 -28.19 -17.32 -19.94
N ASN A 829 -29.34 -16.71 -19.63
CA ASN A 829 -29.89 -15.62 -20.46
C ASN A 829 -29.03 -14.37 -20.28
N ALA A 830 -27.89 -14.33 -20.98
CA ALA A 830 -26.87 -13.31 -20.85
C ALA A 830 -27.28 -12.03 -21.58
N THR A 831 -28.09 -11.19 -20.93
CA THR A 831 -28.51 -9.88 -21.46
C THR A 831 -27.31 -8.98 -21.71
N PHE A 832 -26.81 -8.97 -22.95
CA PHE A 832 -25.72 -8.12 -23.39
C PHE A 832 -26.21 -6.74 -23.83
N THR A 833 -25.35 -5.74 -23.72
CA THR A 833 -25.56 -4.43 -24.36
C THR A 833 -24.78 -4.36 -25.68
N ILE A 834 -25.38 -3.78 -26.72
CA ILE A 834 -24.67 -3.47 -27.96
C ILE A 834 -23.90 -2.17 -27.75
N ILE A 835 -22.59 -2.20 -27.97
CA ILE A 835 -21.71 -1.01 -27.93
C ILE A 835 -21.63 -0.34 -29.31
N GLY A 836 -21.60 -1.13 -30.39
CA GLY A 836 -21.44 -0.61 -31.74
C GLY A 836 -21.80 -1.62 -32.81
N GLY A 837 -22.19 -1.14 -34.00
CA GLY A 837 -22.73 -1.95 -35.09
C GLY A 837 -24.21 -2.32 -34.87
N THR A 838 -25.03 -2.16 -35.92
CA THR A 838 -26.46 -2.49 -35.90
C THR A 838 -26.68 -3.87 -36.50
N THR A 839 -27.47 -4.71 -35.82
CA THR A 839 -27.79 -6.07 -36.27
C THR A 839 -28.44 -6.05 -37.65
N GLY A 840 -27.87 -6.81 -38.60
CA GLY A 840 -28.50 -7.09 -39.89
C GLY A 840 -28.18 -6.15 -41.06
N THR A 841 -27.38 -5.09 -40.87
CA THR A 841 -26.95 -4.23 -42.01
C THR A 841 -25.45 -3.94 -42.03
N PHE A 842 -24.81 -4.26 -43.15
CA PHE A 842 -23.45 -3.81 -43.47
C PHE A 842 -23.35 -2.27 -43.43
N GLY A 843 -22.17 -1.73 -43.14
CA GLY A 843 -21.95 -0.29 -43.25
C GLY A 843 -20.50 0.15 -43.23
N ASN A 844 -20.21 1.11 -44.11
CA ASN A 844 -18.98 1.89 -44.20
C ASN A 844 -19.12 3.29 -43.55
N THR A 845 -20.33 3.73 -43.23
CA THR A 845 -20.57 4.97 -42.47
C THR A 845 -19.98 4.89 -41.07
N THR A 846 -19.71 6.03 -40.44
CA THR A 846 -19.35 6.11 -39.01
C THR A 846 -20.42 5.41 -38.15
N SER A 847 -20.00 4.83 -37.01
CA SER A 847 -20.83 4.04 -36.07
C SER A 847 -21.31 2.68 -36.58
N ARG A 848 -21.15 2.36 -37.88
CA ARG A 848 -21.33 1.00 -38.42
C ARG A 848 -20.00 0.28 -38.58
N LEU A 849 -20.02 -1.05 -38.43
CA LEU A 849 -18.84 -1.92 -38.47
C LEU A 849 -18.97 -2.95 -39.60
N ARG A 850 -17.85 -3.48 -40.08
CA ARG A 850 -17.79 -4.56 -41.07
C ARG A 850 -16.68 -5.56 -40.72
N LEU A 851 -17.10 -6.73 -40.24
CA LEU A 851 -16.25 -7.79 -39.66
C LEU A 851 -15.32 -7.25 -38.55
N PRO A 852 -15.85 -6.71 -37.43
CA PRO A 852 -15.02 -6.28 -36.30
C PRO A 852 -14.19 -7.47 -35.78
N TYR A 853 -12.86 -7.36 -35.85
CA TYR A 853 -11.95 -8.47 -35.57
C TYR A 853 -11.51 -8.50 -34.09
N ASP A 854 -11.17 -7.33 -33.55
CA ASP A 854 -10.62 -7.16 -32.21
C ASP A 854 -11.15 -5.88 -31.53
N VAL A 855 -11.10 -5.87 -30.20
CA VAL A 855 -11.66 -4.84 -29.34
C VAL A 855 -10.72 -4.51 -28.18
N PHE A 856 -10.41 -3.23 -28.01
CA PHE A 856 -9.72 -2.70 -26.84
C PHE A 856 -10.63 -1.77 -26.06
N VAL A 857 -10.56 -1.79 -24.73
CA VAL A 857 -11.34 -0.87 -23.88
C VAL A 857 -10.38 -0.08 -22.99
N ASP A 858 -10.48 1.25 -23.03
CA ASP A 858 -9.63 2.12 -22.21
C ASP A 858 -10.11 2.24 -20.75
N GLY A 859 -9.31 2.88 -19.89
CA GLY A 859 -9.63 3.05 -18.47
C GLY A 859 -10.95 3.80 -18.22
N TYR A 860 -11.38 4.65 -19.15
CA TYR A 860 -12.63 5.43 -19.05
C TYR A 860 -13.85 4.64 -19.56
N GLY A 861 -13.65 3.45 -20.13
CA GLY A 861 -14.70 2.59 -20.68
C GLY A 861 -14.97 2.79 -22.17
N ASN A 862 -14.19 3.61 -22.88
CA ASN A 862 -14.37 3.78 -24.33
C ASN A 862 -13.85 2.53 -25.06
N THR A 863 -14.60 2.05 -26.05
CA THR A 863 -14.27 0.84 -26.81
C THR A 863 -13.73 1.20 -28.19
N TYR A 864 -12.52 0.72 -28.49
CA TYR A 864 -11.81 0.86 -29.76
C TYR A 864 -11.95 -0.45 -30.51
N VAL A 865 -12.38 -0.39 -31.78
CA VAL A 865 -12.74 -1.57 -32.58
C VAL A 865 -11.87 -1.61 -33.84
N ALA A 866 -11.21 -2.74 -34.09
CA ALA A 866 -10.56 -3.03 -35.36
C ALA A 866 -11.62 -3.34 -36.42
N ASP A 867 -12.01 -2.32 -37.18
CA ASP A 867 -13.07 -2.37 -38.19
C ASP A 867 -12.51 -2.89 -39.53
N TYR A 868 -12.07 -4.16 -39.49
CA TYR A 868 -11.22 -4.87 -40.45
C TYR A 868 -11.50 -4.54 -41.92
N SER A 869 -12.72 -4.80 -42.41
CA SER A 869 -13.07 -4.61 -43.83
C SER A 869 -13.38 -3.15 -44.20
N ASN A 870 -13.46 -2.25 -43.22
CA ASN A 870 -13.53 -0.80 -43.42
C ASN A 870 -12.16 -0.12 -43.24
N ASN A 871 -11.08 -0.89 -43.00
CA ASN A 871 -9.69 -0.43 -42.92
C ASN A 871 -9.43 0.73 -41.92
N ARG A 872 -10.12 0.72 -40.78
CA ARG A 872 -10.08 1.82 -39.80
C ARG A 872 -10.19 1.32 -38.36
N ILE A 873 -9.85 2.19 -37.40
CA ILE A 873 -10.17 2.00 -35.99
C ILE A 873 -11.27 3.00 -35.60
N GLN A 874 -12.38 2.48 -35.04
CA GLN A 874 -13.47 3.31 -34.52
C GLN A 874 -13.50 3.26 -32.98
N ARG A 875 -13.70 4.42 -32.35
CA ARG A 875 -13.85 4.60 -30.91
C ARG A 875 -15.31 4.93 -30.56
N PHE A 876 -15.95 4.06 -29.80
CA PHE A 876 -17.26 4.26 -29.19
C PHE A 876 -17.06 4.75 -27.75
N SER A 877 -17.65 5.89 -27.38
CA SER A 877 -17.55 6.42 -26.01
C SER A 877 -18.43 5.63 -25.04
N THR A 878 -18.09 5.62 -23.76
CA THR A 878 -18.84 4.90 -22.71
C THR A 878 -20.34 5.27 -22.72
N GLY A 879 -21.22 4.29 -22.96
CA GLY A 879 -22.68 4.49 -23.07
C GLY A 879 -23.18 5.06 -24.41
N SER A 880 -22.29 5.32 -25.38
CA SER A 880 -22.63 5.81 -26.71
C SER A 880 -22.55 4.70 -27.76
N VAL A 881 -23.65 4.50 -28.52
CA VAL A 881 -23.65 3.70 -29.75
C VAL A 881 -23.07 4.44 -30.97
N ASN A 882 -22.79 5.74 -30.82
CA ASN A 882 -22.11 6.55 -31.84
C ASN A 882 -20.58 6.51 -31.64
N ALA A 883 -19.85 6.41 -32.75
CA ALA A 883 -18.39 6.35 -32.78
C ALA A 883 -17.74 7.57 -33.44
N THR A 884 -16.43 7.70 -33.23
CA THR A 884 -15.52 8.51 -34.02
C THR A 884 -14.42 7.63 -34.61
N THR A 885 -14.06 7.78 -35.88
CA THR A 885 -12.82 7.18 -36.42
C THR A 885 -11.62 7.84 -35.73
N VAL A 886 -10.62 7.04 -35.34
CA VAL A 886 -9.42 7.50 -34.61
C VAL A 886 -8.09 7.07 -35.23
N ALA A 887 -8.12 6.18 -36.22
CA ALA A 887 -6.99 5.85 -37.09
C ALA A 887 -7.49 5.18 -38.38
N GLY A 888 -6.72 5.33 -39.47
CA GLY A 888 -7.13 4.94 -40.81
C GLY A 888 -8.03 6.00 -41.47
N ASP A 889 -7.56 6.58 -42.57
CA ASP A 889 -8.38 7.41 -43.47
C ASP A 889 -9.35 6.53 -44.32
N PRO A 890 -10.27 7.12 -45.10
CA PRO A 890 -11.26 6.35 -45.88
C PRO A 890 -10.69 5.43 -46.99
N THR A 891 -9.38 5.47 -47.25
CA THR A 891 -8.73 4.71 -48.31
C THR A 891 -7.81 3.61 -47.75
N SER A 892 -7.98 2.38 -48.25
CA SER A 892 -7.09 1.27 -47.91
C SER A 892 -5.74 1.42 -48.60
N GLY A 893 -4.63 1.27 -47.87
CA GLY A 893 -3.30 1.37 -48.45
C GLY A 893 -2.17 1.27 -47.44
N SER A 894 -0.95 1.61 -47.90
CA SER A 894 0.30 1.48 -47.16
C SER A 894 0.90 2.81 -46.69
N GLY A 895 0.23 3.94 -46.94
CA GLY A 895 0.62 5.25 -46.40
C GLY A 895 0.58 5.32 -44.87
N TYR A 896 1.07 6.43 -44.31
CA TYR A 896 1.09 6.66 -42.86
C TYR A 896 -0.28 7.05 -42.26
N SER A 897 -1.21 7.55 -43.08
CA SER A 897 -2.62 7.76 -42.70
C SER A 897 -3.50 6.52 -42.95
N GLN A 898 -2.97 5.52 -43.65
CA GLN A 898 -3.73 4.39 -44.18
C GLN A 898 -3.51 3.12 -43.36
N LEU A 899 -4.50 2.23 -43.39
CA LEU A 899 -4.42 0.86 -42.92
C LEU A 899 -4.89 -0.07 -44.04
N TYR A 900 -4.54 -1.35 -43.95
CA TYR A 900 -5.09 -2.40 -44.78
C TYR A 900 -5.33 -3.66 -43.93
N LEU A 901 -6.60 -4.02 -43.76
CA LEU A 901 -7.07 -5.17 -42.99
C LEU A 901 -6.50 -5.22 -41.55
N PRO A 902 -6.74 -4.17 -40.72
CA PRO A 902 -6.29 -4.14 -39.32
C PRO A 902 -6.97 -5.26 -38.51
N THR A 903 -6.18 -6.15 -37.90
CA THR A 903 -6.69 -7.34 -37.20
C THR A 903 -6.72 -7.22 -35.68
N ALA A 904 -5.82 -6.43 -35.10
CA ALA A 904 -5.70 -6.25 -33.65
C ALA A 904 -5.43 -4.80 -33.28
N VAL A 905 -5.95 -4.38 -32.12
CA VAL A 905 -5.88 -2.99 -31.65
C VAL A 905 -5.51 -2.95 -30.17
N PHE A 906 -4.52 -2.14 -29.81
CA PHE A 906 -4.04 -2.02 -28.44
C PHE A 906 -3.83 -0.56 -28.07
N LEU A 907 -4.46 -0.06 -27.00
CA LEU A 907 -4.21 1.28 -26.47
C LEU A 907 -3.33 1.17 -25.22
N ASN A 908 -2.14 1.79 -25.21
CA ASN A 908 -1.36 1.88 -23.98
C ASN A 908 -1.95 2.94 -23.02
N ALA A 909 -1.47 2.97 -21.77
CA ALA A 909 -1.98 3.90 -20.77
C ALA A 909 -1.84 5.39 -21.17
N ASN A 910 -0.76 5.73 -21.88
CA ASN A 910 -0.47 7.06 -22.43
C ASN A 910 -1.30 7.37 -23.70
N ARG A 911 -2.48 6.72 -23.86
CA ARG A 911 -3.43 6.85 -24.99
C ARG A 911 -2.82 6.68 -26.39
N THR A 912 -1.66 6.04 -26.50
CA THR A 912 -1.06 5.71 -27.79
C THR A 912 -1.72 4.45 -28.34
N LEU A 913 -2.19 4.52 -29.58
CA LEU A 913 -2.88 3.45 -30.28
C LEU A 913 -1.88 2.65 -31.14
N TYR A 914 -1.74 1.37 -30.83
CA TYR A 914 -0.95 0.41 -31.60
C TYR A 914 -1.90 -0.48 -32.40
N ILE A 915 -1.64 -0.59 -33.71
CA ILE A 915 -2.54 -1.26 -34.65
C ILE A 915 -1.74 -2.32 -35.41
N LEU A 916 -2.22 -3.56 -35.38
CA LEU A 916 -1.69 -4.64 -36.20
C LEU A 916 -2.30 -4.55 -37.60
N ASP A 917 -1.59 -3.86 -38.46
CA ASP A 917 -1.95 -3.53 -39.84
C ASP A 917 -1.53 -4.70 -40.75
N SER A 918 -2.23 -5.84 -40.58
CA SER A 918 -1.79 -7.16 -41.06
C SER A 918 -1.69 -7.26 -42.58
N GLY A 919 -2.53 -6.55 -43.33
CA GLY A 919 -2.42 -6.49 -44.80
C GLY A 919 -1.15 -5.80 -45.27
N ASN A 920 -0.57 -4.92 -44.45
CA ASN A 920 0.72 -4.25 -44.65
C ASN A 920 1.88 -4.92 -43.87
N TYR A 921 1.65 -6.05 -43.18
CA TYR A 921 2.64 -6.79 -42.40
C TYR A 921 3.42 -5.94 -41.36
N ARG A 922 2.76 -4.96 -40.74
CA ARG A 922 3.38 -3.99 -39.82
C ARG A 922 2.55 -3.73 -38.56
N VAL A 923 3.21 -3.26 -37.49
CA VAL A 923 2.53 -2.58 -36.38
C VAL A 923 2.74 -1.08 -36.52
N GLN A 924 1.65 -0.32 -36.60
CA GLN A 924 1.68 1.14 -36.56
C GLN A 924 1.41 1.67 -35.15
N LYS A 925 2.13 2.72 -34.76
CA LYS A 925 1.90 3.54 -33.56
C LYS A 925 1.28 4.87 -33.98
N TRP A 926 0.08 5.16 -33.49
CA TRP A 926 -0.67 6.39 -33.70
C TRP A 926 -0.79 7.14 -32.36
N LEU A 927 -0.60 8.46 -32.37
CA LEU A 927 -0.77 9.32 -31.19
C LEU A 927 -2.21 9.87 -31.15
N TYR A 928 -2.76 10.08 -29.96
CA TYR A 928 -4.15 10.51 -29.80
C TYR A 928 -4.39 11.90 -30.41
N GLY A 929 -5.19 11.96 -31.47
CA GLY A 929 -5.53 13.20 -32.19
C GLY A 929 -4.61 13.52 -33.38
N GLU A 930 -3.52 12.78 -33.57
CA GLU A 930 -2.63 12.95 -34.73
C GLU A 930 -3.18 12.19 -35.96
N PRO A 931 -3.10 12.76 -37.17
CA PRO A 931 -3.64 12.15 -38.39
C PRO A 931 -2.74 11.08 -39.03
N LEU A 932 -1.55 10.82 -38.46
CA LEU A 932 -0.53 9.93 -39.02
C LEU A 932 -0.04 8.90 -37.99
N GLY A 933 0.14 7.66 -38.45
CA GLY A 933 0.83 6.59 -37.74
C GLY A 933 2.27 6.41 -38.18
N PHE A 934 3.05 5.68 -37.37
CA PHE A 934 4.45 5.36 -37.63
C PHE A 934 4.70 3.86 -37.44
N THR A 935 5.40 3.20 -38.38
CA THR A 935 5.80 1.79 -38.21
C THR A 935 6.74 1.63 -37.03
N VAL A 936 6.39 0.75 -36.08
CA VAL A 936 7.17 0.48 -34.86
C VAL A 936 7.62 -0.97 -34.70
N ALA A 937 7.03 -1.91 -35.45
CA ALA A 937 7.51 -3.29 -35.56
C ALA A 937 7.15 -3.89 -36.93
N ALA A 938 7.96 -4.84 -37.39
CA ALA A 938 7.89 -5.45 -38.72
C ALA A 938 7.86 -4.40 -39.86
N GLY A 939 7.04 -4.59 -40.90
CA GLY A 939 6.98 -3.70 -42.07
C GLY A 939 7.93 -4.05 -43.21
N TYR A 940 8.68 -5.15 -43.12
CA TYR A 940 9.54 -5.67 -44.19
C TYR A 940 8.82 -6.69 -45.11
N GLY A 941 7.50 -6.62 -45.17
CA GLY A 941 6.61 -7.54 -45.89
C GLY A 941 6.53 -8.95 -45.26
N SER A 942 5.78 -9.84 -45.92
CA SER A 942 5.57 -11.21 -45.45
C SER A 942 6.85 -12.05 -45.47
N GLY A 943 6.98 -12.95 -44.48
CA GLY A 943 8.05 -13.95 -44.37
C GLY A 943 8.29 -14.43 -42.94
N SER A 944 9.27 -15.32 -42.77
CA SER A 944 9.62 -15.99 -41.52
C SER A 944 10.92 -15.49 -40.87
N THR A 945 11.63 -14.52 -41.46
CA THR A 945 12.83 -13.92 -40.87
C THR A 945 12.50 -13.12 -39.60
N SER A 946 13.52 -12.76 -38.81
CA SER A 946 13.39 -12.02 -37.54
C SER A 946 12.80 -10.61 -37.69
N ASN A 947 12.86 -10.02 -38.89
CA ASN A 947 12.29 -8.72 -39.20
C ASN A 947 10.90 -8.77 -39.86
N LYS A 948 10.32 -9.96 -40.04
CA LYS A 948 9.07 -10.17 -40.79
C LYS A 948 8.02 -10.92 -39.98
N ILE A 949 6.77 -10.76 -40.39
CA ILE A 949 5.58 -11.47 -39.89
C ILE A 949 4.70 -11.91 -41.07
N SER A 950 3.94 -12.98 -40.92
CA SER A 950 3.04 -13.53 -41.93
C SER A 950 1.66 -13.80 -41.32
N THR A 951 0.64 -13.14 -41.87
CA THR A 951 -0.78 -13.27 -41.50
C THR A 951 -1.01 -13.34 -39.98
N SER A 952 -0.70 -12.25 -39.28
CA SER A 952 -0.79 -12.14 -37.82
C SER A 952 -2.17 -11.65 -37.35
N TYR A 953 -2.61 -12.12 -36.18
CA TYR A 953 -3.91 -11.78 -35.58
C TYR A 953 -3.86 -11.33 -34.11
N GLY A 954 -2.74 -11.50 -33.41
CA GLY A 954 -2.60 -11.15 -32.00
C GLY A 954 -1.57 -10.05 -31.78
N LEU A 955 -1.94 -9.02 -31.02
CA LEU A 955 -1.07 -7.93 -30.62
C LEU A 955 -1.17 -7.70 -29.11
N PHE A 956 -0.02 -7.62 -28.43
CA PHE A 956 0.06 -7.13 -27.06
C PHE A 956 1.23 -6.16 -26.92
N VAL A 957 1.05 -5.06 -26.20
CA VAL A 957 2.12 -4.09 -25.91
C VAL A 957 2.27 -3.97 -24.40
N ASP A 958 3.49 -4.15 -23.89
CA ASP A 958 3.75 -4.07 -22.45
C ASP A 958 3.92 -2.62 -21.95
N ARG A 959 4.09 -2.46 -20.63
CA ARG A 959 4.27 -1.14 -19.97
C ARG A 959 5.56 -0.43 -20.40
N GLN A 960 6.55 -1.20 -20.85
CA GLN A 960 7.82 -0.73 -21.39
C GLN A 960 7.71 -0.41 -22.89
N SER A 961 6.52 -0.55 -23.49
CA SER A 961 6.23 -0.40 -24.92
C SER A 961 6.94 -1.41 -25.84
N ASN A 962 7.32 -2.58 -25.32
CA ASN A 962 7.72 -3.70 -26.17
C ASN A 962 6.48 -4.35 -26.80
N ILE A 963 6.64 -4.88 -28.01
CA ILE A 963 5.54 -5.33 -28.86
C ILE A 963 5.65 -6.85 -29.05
N TYR A 964 4.61 -7.57 -28.64
CA TYR A 964 4.43 -8.99 -28.87
C TYR A 964 3.43 -9.19 -30.02
N ILE A 965 3.79 -9.99 -31.02
CA ILE A 965 2.95 -10.29 -32.19
C ILE A 965 2.77 -11.80 -32.29
N ALA A 966 1.50 -12.26 -32.32
CA ALA A 966 1.18 -13.62 -32.71
C ALA A 966 1.28 -13.73 -34.24
N ASP A 967 2.39 -14.30 -34.69
CA ASP A 967 2.79 -14.46 -36.07
C ASP A 967 2.22 -15.80 -36.58
N THR A 968 0.90 -15.79 -36.78
CA THR A 968 0.03 -16.98 -36.80
C THR A 968 0.45 -17.99 -37.87
N ALA A 969 0.74 -17.54 -39.11
CA ALA A 969 1.15 -18.43 -40.19
C ALA A 969 2.59 -18.96 -40.06
N ASN A 970 3.44 -18.27 -39.29
CA ASN A 970 4.77 -18.77 -38.90
C ASN A 970 4.73 -19.55 -37.56
N HIS A 971 3.53 -19.78 -37.00
CA HIS A 971 3.27 -20.60 -35.81
C HIS A 971 4.11 -20.23 -34.58
N ARG A 972 4.26 -18.93 -34.32
CA ARG A 972 5.15 -18.39 -33.28
C ARG A 972 4.62 -17.09 -32.69
N VAL A 973 5.18 -16.68 -31.56
CA VAL A 973 5.04 -15.32 -31.03
C VAL A 973 6.41 -14.63 -31.09
N VAL A 974 6.43 -13.43 -31.68
CA VAL A 974 7.66 -12.64 -31.89
C VAL A 974 7.59 -11.37 -31.04
N PHE A 975 8.70 -11.05 -30.39
CA PHE A 975 8.90 -9.87 -29.54
C PHE A 975 9.80 -8.85 -30.25
N TRP A 976 9.33 -7.61 -30.37
CA TRP A 976 10.12 -6.42 -30.70
C TRP A 976 10.34 -5.59 -29.45
N GLN A 977 11.60 -5.22 -29.18
CA GLN A 977 11.94 -4.32 -28.07
C GLN A 977 11.55 -2.88 -28.40
N ALA A 978 11.07 -2.13 -27.42
CA ALA A 978 10.69 -0.72 -27.58
C ALA A 978 11.82 0.10 -28.24
N GLY A 979 11.52 0.70 -29.39
CA GLY A 979 12.47 1.51 -30.17
C GLY A 979 13.38 0.74 -31.13
N ASN A 980 13.39 -0.59 -31.10
CA ASN A 980 13.97 -1.41 -32.17
C ASN A 980 12.87 -1.71 -33.20
N THR A 981 13.00 -1.16 -34.41
CA THR A 981 12.08 -1.41 -35.54
C THR A 981 12.59 -2.49 -36.49
N THR A 982 13.90 -2.75 -36.50
CA THR A 982 14.57 -3.52 -37.57
C THR A 982 14.54 -5.03 -37.36
N SER A 983 14.36 -5.51 -36.13
CA SER A 983 14.40 -6.94 -35.81
C SER A 983 13.68 -7.30 -34.51
N GLY A 984 12.94 -8.41 -34.53
CA GLY A 984 12.36 -9.05 -33.35
C GLY A 984 12.99 -10.41 -33.07
N ARG A 985 12.69 -10.99 -31.90
CA ARG A 985 13.12 -12.33 -31.48
C ARG A 985 11.91 -13.22 -31.24
N VAL A 986 11.99 -14.51 -31.57
CA VAL A 986 10.94 -15.47 -31.19
C VAL A 986 10.95 -15.66 -29.67
N VAL A 987 9.78 -15.67 -29.03
CA VAL A 987 9.61 -15.87 -27.58
C VAL A 987 8.65 -17.01 -27.21
N ALA A 988 7.91 -17.56 -28.18
CA ALA A 988 7.16 -18.80 -28.04
C ALA A 988 6.92 -19.46 -29.41
N GLY A 989 6.84 -20.80 -29.44
CA GLY A 989 6.62 -21.56 -30.67
C GLY A 989 7.75 -21.45 -31.70
N GLY A 990 7.41 -21.55 -32.98
CA GLY A 990 8.37 -21.53 -34.09
C GLY A 990 9.08 -22.87 -34.37
N ASN A 991 8.87 -23.89 -33.52
CA ASN A 991 9.47 -25.22 -33.64
C ASN A 991 8.59 -26.24 -34.42
N GLY A 992 7.72 -25.76 -35.30
CA GLY A 992 6.75 -26.56 -36.06
C GLY A 992 5.31 -26.51 -35.55
N ALA A 993 4.39 -26.99 -36.40
CA ALA A 993 2.93 -26.92 -36.26
C ALA A 993 2.35 -28.16 -35.56
N SER A 994 2.50 -28.28 -34.24
CA SER A 994 2.03 -29.46 -33.50
C SER A 994 1.82 -29.18 -32.01
N ILE A 995 1.42 -30.22 -31.26
CA ILE A 995 0.98 -30.20 -29.87
C ILE A 995 2.13 -30.23 -28.84
N GLY A 996 3.39 -30.30 -29.27
CA GLY A 996 4.56 -30.29 -28.39
C GLY A 996 4.63 -29.04 -27.49
N ALA A 997 5.24 -29.16 -26.32
CA ALA A 997 5.31 -28.05 -25.35
C ALA A 997 6.14 -26.86 -25.84
N ASN A 998 7.07 -27.05 -26.79
CA ASN A 998 7.83 -25.99 -27.45
C ASN A 998 7.19 -25.50 -28.78
N GLN A 999 6.00 -25.98 -29.11
CA GLN A 999 5.30 -25.75 -30.38
C GLN A 999 3.99 -24.98 -30.16
N LEU A 1000 3.49 -24.39 -31.26
CA LEU A 1000 2.19 -23.73 -31.34
C LEU A 1000 1.59 -24.10 -32.70
N TYR A 1001 0.27 -24.00 -32.86
CA TYR A 1001 -0.35 -24.15 -34.17
C TYR A 1001 -1.42 -23.07 -34.39
N ASN A 1002 -1.12 -22.15 -35.32
CA ASN A 1002 -1.90 -20.95 -35.59
C ASN A 1002 -2.23 -20.11 -34.34
N PRO A 1003 -1.24 -19.68 -33.53
CA PRO A 1003 -1.49 -18.86 -32.35
C PRO A 1003 -2.21 -17.55 -32.71
N ARG A 1004 -3.30 -17.23 -32.00
CA ARG A 1004 -4.12 -16.03 -32.23
C ARG A 1004 -3.98 -15.02 -31.09
N GLY A 1005 -5.02 -14.80 -30.28
CA GLY A 1005 -5.01 -13.83 -29.19
C GLY A 1005 -3.92 -14.16 -28.16
N ILE A 1006 -3.24 -13.11 -27.70
CA ILE A 1006 -2.14 -13.18 -26.75
C ILE A 1006 -2.33 -12.19 -25.61
N PHE A 1007 -1.89 -12.57 -24.43
CA PHE A 1007 -1.91 -11.75 -23.23
C PHE A 1007 -0.60 -11.92 -22.48
N VAL A 1008 0.01 -10.84 -22.00
CA VAL A 1008 1.20 -10.90 -21.13
C VAL A 1008 0.83 -10.37 -19.75
N ASP A 1009 1.09 -11.15 -18.70
CA ASP A 1009 0.83 -10.72 -17.32
C ASP A 1009 1.94 -9.81 -16.76
N SER A 1010 1.73 -9.27 -15.56
CA SER A 1010 2.70 -8.37 -14.91
C SER A 1010 4.00 -9.03 -14.45
N MET A 1011 4.14 -10.35 -14.62
CA MET A 1011 5.38 -11.11 -14.39
C MET A 1011 6.06 -11.50 -15.72
N SER A 1012 5.60 -10.91 -16.84
CA SER A 1012 6.06 -11.19 -18.21
C SER A 1012 5.81 -12.63 -18.67
N ALA A 1013 4.84 -13.34 -18.08
CA ALA A 1013 4.40 -14.63 -18.62
C ALA A 1013 3.36 -14.41 -19.74
N LEU A 1014 3.57 -15.11 -20.86
CA LEU A 1014 2.84 -14.98 -22.11
C LEU A 1014 1.80 -16.10 -22.23
N TYR A 1015 0.53 -15.74 -22.29
CA TYR A 1015 -0.62 -16.63 -22.48
C TYR A 1015 -1.06 -16.54 -23.93
N ILE A 1016 -1.24 -17.69 -24.58
CA ILE A 1016 -1.42 -17.81 -26.02
C ILE A 1016 -2.64 -18.68 -26.30
N ALA A 1017 -3.62 -18.14 -27.04
CA ALA A 1017 -4.69 -18.94 -27.63
C ALA A 1017 -4.11 -19.77 -28.79
N ASP A 1018 -3.81 -21.04 -28.50
CA ASP A 1018 -3.16 -22.00 -29.38
C ASP A 1018 -4.23 -22.67 -30.27
N TYR A 1019 -4.81 -21.86 -31.15
CA TYR A 1019 -6.10 -22.07 -31.82
C TYR A 1019 -6.31 -23.47 -32.41
N SER A 1020 -5.38 -23.93 -33.26
CA SER A 1020 -5.49 -25.23 -33.94
C SER A 1020 -5.13 -26.42 -33.04
N ASN A 1021 -4.43 -26.17 -31.94
CA ASN A 1021 -4.17 -27.15 -30.86
C ASN A 1021 -5.25 -27.11 -29.77
N HIS A 1022 -6.30 -26.30 -29.96
CA HIS A 1022 -7.50 -26.22 -29.11
C HIS A 1022 -7.23 -26.00 -27.61
N ARG A 1023 -6.18 -25.26 -27.28
CA ARG A 1023 -5.74 -25.02 -25.89
C ARG A 1023 -5.26 -23.60 -25.65
N VAL A 1024 -4.97 -23.26 -24.40
CA VAL A 1024 -4.20 -22.07 -24.02
C VAL A 1024 -2.90 -22.51 -23.39
N GLN A 1025 -1.78 -22.01 -23.92
CA GLN A 1025 -0.46 -22.20 -23.33
C GLN A 1025 0.00 -20.97 -22.56
N LYS A 1026 0.62 -21.16 -21.39
CA LYS A 1026 1.39 -20.16 -20.64
C LYS A 1026 2.88 -20.43 -20.80
N TRP A 1027 3.62 -19.50 -21.39
CA TRP A 1027 5.07 -19.50 -21.49
C TRP A 1027 5.63 -18.51 -20.45
N LEU A 1028 6.58 -18.95 -19.62
CA LEU A 1028 7.27 -18.05 -18.69
C LEU A 1028 8.35 -17.24 -19.43
N SER A 1029 8.71 -16.06 -18.92
CA SER A 1029 9.73 -15.20 -19.53
C SER A 1029 11.08 -15.92 -19.66
N GLY A 1030 11.49 -16.22 -20.89
CA GLY A 1030 12.74 -16.93 -21.19
C GLY A 1030 12.63 -18.46 -21.23
N ALA A 1031 11.44 -19.04 -21.06
CA ALA A 1031 11.23 -20.48 -21.19
C ALA A 1031 11.31 -20.96 -22.65
N SER A 1032 11.81 -22.17 -22.86
CA SER A 1032 11.83 -22.87 -24.16
C SER A 1032 10.57 -23.70 -24.44
N THR A 1033 9.69 -23.83 -23.44
CA THR A 1033 8.43 -24.58 -23.47
C THR A 1033 7.32 -23.82 -22.75
N GLY A 1034 6.07 -24.09 -23.14
CA GLY A 1034 4.85 -23.65 -22.49
C GLY A 1034 4.19 -24.74 -21.66
N ILE A 1035 3.32 -24.29 -20.75
CA ILE A 1035 2.47 -25.12 -19.90
C ILE A 1035 1.03 -24.96 -20.40
N THR A 1036 0.29 -26.06 -20.60
CA THR A 1036 -1.15 -25.96 -20.91
C THR A 1036 -1.91 -25.53 -19.66
N VAL A 1037 -2.71 -24.46 -19.78
CA VAL A 1037 -3.40 -23.82 -18.64
C VAL A 1037 -4.91 -23.63 -18.85
N ALA A 1038 -5.41 -23.93 -20.04
CA ALA A 1038 -6.84 -24.14 -20.32
C ALA A 1038 -7.00 -25.02 -21.56
N GLY A 1039 -8.06 -25.82 -21.59
CA GLY A 1039 -8.28 -26.86 -22.60
C GLY A 1039 -7.51 -28.15 -22.32
N ASP A 1040 -7.75 -29.15 -23.16
CA ASP A 1040 -7.17 -30.48 -23.02
C ASP A 1040 -5.67 -30.46 -23.36
N SER A 1041 -4.83 -31.11 -22.53
CA SER A 1041 -3.38 -31.16 -22.75
C SER A 1041 -2.99 -31.95 -24.00
N SER A 1042 -3.85 -32.88 -24.44
CA SER A 1042 -3.73 -33.60 -25.72
C SER A 1042 -4.17 -32.78 -26.93
N GLY A 1043 -4.79 -31.62 -26.73
CA GLY A 1043 -5.37 -30.78 -27.79
C GLY A 1043 -6.71 -31.27 -28.35
N ALA A 1044 -7.38 -32.20 -27.67
CA ALA A 1044 -8.71 -32.66 -28.07
C ALA A 1044 -9.76 -31.53 -28.03
N SER A 1045 -10.44 -31.28 -29.16
CA SER A 1045 -11.59 -30.38 -29.22
C SER A 1045 -12.85 -31.02 -28.67
N GLY A 1046 -13.75 -30.18 -28.16
CA GLY A 1046 -15.06 -30.63 -27.70
C GLY A 1046 -15.78 -29.60 -26.83
N GLN A 1047 -17.00 -29.94 -26.40
CA GLN A 1047 -17.88 -29.09 -25.59
C GLN A 1047 -17.79 -29.39 -24.08
N MET A 1048 -16.98 -30.36 -23.66
CA MET A 1048 -16.79 -30.66 -22.24
C MET A 1048 -16.20 -29.47 -21.48
N VAL A 1049 -16.37 -29.44 -20.16
CA VAL A 1049 -15.86 -28.36 -19.29
C VAL A 1049 -14.32 -28.28 -19.26
N TYR A 1050 -13.63 -29.37 -19.58
CA TYR A 1050 -12.17 -29.41 -19.69
C TYR A 1050 -11.66 -29.25 -21.15
N GLN A 1051 -12.55 -28.98 -22.11
CA GLN A 1051 -12.22 -28.86 -23.54
C GLN A 1051 -12.56 -27.47 -24.08
N LEU A 1052 -11.83 -27.07 -25.12
CA LEU A 1052 -12.06 -25.88 -25.92
C LEU A 1052 -12.17 -26.31 -27.40
N THR A 1053 -12.76 -25.49 -28.25
CA THR A 1053 -12.79 -25.70 -29.70
C THR A 1053 -12.41 -24.39 -30.39
N ASN A 1054 -11.25 -24.35 -31.04
CA ASN A 1054 -10.76 -23.18 -31.78
C ASN A 1054 -10.77 -21.87 -30.95
N PRO A 1055 -10.09 -21.81 -29.78
CA PRO A 1055 -10.04 -20.61 -28.95
C PRO A 1055 -9.33 -19.46 -29.68
N THR A 1056 -9.95 -18.29 -29.79
CA THR A 1056 -9.38 -17.15 -30.55
C THR A 1056 -8.74 -16.09 -29.67
N ALA A 1057 -9.26 -15.87 -28.46
CA ALA A 1057 -8.79 -14.83 -27.55
C ALA A 1057 -8.64 -15.35 -26.12
N VAL A 1058 -7.64 -14.83 -25.42
CA VAL A 1058 -7.36 -15.10 -24.00
C VAL A 1058 -7.15 -13.78 -23.27
N SER A 1059 -7.69 -13.66 -22.06
CA SER A 1059 -7.38 -12.57 -21.15
C SER A 1059 -7.32 -13.09 -19.72
N VAL A 1060 -6.36 -12.60 -18.93
CA VAL A 1060 -6.12 -13.06 -17.56
C VAL A 1060 -6.48 -11.94 -16.58
N ASP A 1061 -7.18 -12.27 -15.49
CA ASP A 1061 -7.50 -11.30 -14.43
C ASP A 1061 -6.38 -11.18 -13.37
N GLN A 1062 -6.55 -10.25 -12.43
CA GLN A 1062 -5.56 -9.97 -11.38
C GLN A 1062 -5.34 -11.10 -10.36
N TYR A 1063 -6.13 -12.18 -10.43
CA TYR A 1063 -5.93 -13.40 -9.62
C TYR A 1063 -5.41 -14.57 -10.46
N SER A 1064 -4.92 -14.29 -11.67
CA SER A 1064 -4.49 -15.30 -12.65
C SER A 1064 -5.62 -16.22 -13.15
N ASN A 1065 -6.90 -15.86 -13.00
CA ASN A 1065 -7.96 -16.60 -13.68
C ASN A 1065 -7.91 -16.30 -15.18
N ILE A 1066 -7.98 -17.35 -15.99
CA ILE A 1066 -7.82 -17.30 -17.45
C ILE A 1066 -9.19 -17.35 -18.09
N TYR A 1067 -9.57 -16.29 -18.81
CA TYR A 1067 -10.83 -16.22 -19.55
C TYR A 1067 -10.53 -16.48 -21.02
N VAL A 1068 -11.16 -17.51 -21.57
CA VAL A 1068 -10.93 -17.98 -22.94
C VAL A 1068 -12.20 -17.81 -23.75
N LEU A 1069 -12.09 -17.10 -24.88
CA LEU A 1069 -13.13 -17.04 -25.89
C LEU A 1069 -13.05 -18.33 -26.71
N ASP A 1070 -13.95 -19.25 -26.38
CA ASP A 1070 -14.05 -20.61 -26.91
C ASP A 1070 -14.99 -20.59 -28.13
N SER A 1071 -14.50 -19.97 -29.21
CA SER A 1071 -15.33 -19.48 -30.32
C SER A 1071 -16.03 -20.58 -31.13
N GLY A 1072 -15.41 -21.76 -31.28
CA GLY A 1072 -16.06 -22.91 -31.91
C GLY A 1072 -17.26 -23.43 -31.10
N ASN A 1073 -17.21 -23.27 -29.77
CA ASN A 1073 -18.30 -23.61 -28.86
C ASN A 1073 -19.23 -22.41 -28.54
N ARG A 1074 -18.99 -21.22 -29.14
CA ARG A 1074 -19.73 -19.96 -28.92
C ARG A 1074 -19.89 -19.57 -27.45
N ARG A 1075 -18.85 -19.81 -26.64
CA ARG A 1075 -18.87 -19.58 -25.18
C ARG A 1075 -17.62 -18.86 -24.68
N ILE A 1076 -17.69 -18.34 -23.46
CA ILE A 1076 -16.52 -17.86 -22.71
C ILE A 1076 -16.38 -18.73 -21.46
N GLN A 1077 -15.19 -19.31 -21.27
CA GLN A 1077 -14.87 -20.09 -20.09
C GLN A 1077 -13.90 -19.34 -19.18
N LYS A 1078 -14.17 -19.33 -17.88
CA LYS A 1078 -13.22 -18.96 -16.81
C LYS A 1078 -12.53 -20.22 -16.32
N TRP A 1079 -11.20 -20.24 -16.35
CA TRP A 1079 -10.36 -21.27 -15.77
C TRP A 1079 -9.60 -20.67 -14.58
N GLU A 1080 -9.62 -21.35 -13.43
CA GLU A 1080 -8.92 -20.89 -12.22
C GLU A 1080 -7.47 -21.43 -12.19
N PRO A 1081 -6.52 -20.78 -11.50
CA PRO A 1081 -5.11 -21.19 -11.49
C PRO A 1081 -4.92 -22.67 -11.06
N GLY A 1082 -4.40 -23.50 -11.96
CA GLY A 1082 -4.20 -24.93 -11.72
C GLY A 1082 -5.46 -25.80 -11.85
N SER A 1083 -6.60 -25.24 -12.25
CA SER A 1083 -7.82 -26.02 -12.52
C SER A 1083 -7.65 -26.90 -13.75
N THR A 1084 -8.16 -28.14 -13.68
CA THR A 1084 -8.26 -29.08 -14.81
C THR A 1084 -9.51 -28.85 -15.67
N PHE A 1085 -10.40 -27.93 -15.29
CA PHE A 1085 -11.62 -27.60 -16.04
C PHE A 1085 -11.96 -26.11 -15.96
N GLY A 1086 -12.73 -25.64 -16.95
CA GLY A 1086 -13.29 -24.31 -17.04
C GLY A 1086 -14.77 -24.26 -16.64
N ILE A 1087 -15.18 -23.12 -16.09
CA ILE A 1087 -16.57 -22.76 -15.82
C ILE A 1087 -17.05 -21.88 -16.97
N THR A 1088 -18.13 -22.26 -17.64
CA THR A 1088 -18.73 -21.41 -18.68
C THR A 1088 -19.42 -20.20 -18.03
N VAL A 1089 -18.90 -18.99 -18.27
CA VAL A 1089 -19.38 -17.73 -17.69
C VAL A 1089 -20.20 -16.88 -18.66
N VAL A 1090 -20.11 -17.18 -19.96
CA VAL A 1090 -21.05 -16.69 -20.99
C VAL A 1090 -21.31 -17.82 -21.97
N TYR A 1091 -22.59 -18.10 -22.24
CA TYR A 1091 -23.03 -18.93 -23.35
C TYR A 1091 -24.16 -18.17 -24.06
N GLU A 1092 -23.89 -17.69 -25.27
CA GLU A 1092 -24.82 -16.83 -26.01
C GLU A 1092 -24.93 -17.34 -27.46
N PRO A 1093 -26.00 -18.09 -27.81
CA PRO A 1093 -26.15 -18.69 -29.13
C PRO A 1093 -26.11 -17.72 -30.31
N SER A 1094 -26.45 -16.43 -30.10
CA SER A 1094 -26.41 -15.40 -31.14
C SER A 1094 -25.01 -14.82 -31.41
N LEU A 1095 -23.96 -15.20 -30.66
CA LEU A 1095 -22.57 -14.94 -31.04
C LEU A 1095 -22.20 -15.82 -32.23
N ILE A 1096 -21.86 -15.22 -33.38
CA ILE A 1096 -21.50 -15.96 -34.60
C ILE A 1096 -20.07 -15.63 -34.99
N SER A 1097 -19.19 -16.63 -34.82
CA SER A 1097 -17.73 -16.51 -34.99
C SER A 1097 -17.13 -15.31 -34.25
N PRO A 1098 -17.32 -15.19 -32.92
CA PRO A 1098 -16.68 -14.11 -32.16
C PRO A 1098 -15.15 -14.30 -32.17
N LEU A 1099 -14.38 -13.24 -32.44
CA LEU A 1099 -12.93 -13.32 -32.61
C LEU A 1099 -12.13 -12.63 -31.49
N GLY A 1100 -12.45 -11.38 -31.19
CA GLY A 1100 -11.79 -10.57 -30.15
C GLY A 1100 -12.56 -10.53 -28.84
N MET A 1101 -11.85 -10.48 -27.72
CA MET A 1101 -12.42 -10.36 -26.37
C MET A 1101 -11.51 -9.56 -25.44
N ARG A 1102 -12.07 -8.58 -24.72
CA ARG A 1102 -11.34 -7.77 -23.73
C ARG A 1102 -12.23 -7.40 -22.55
N PHE A 1103 -11.68 -7.46 -21.33
CA PHE A 1103 -12.34 -6.89 -20.15
C PHE A 1103 -12.33 -5.36 -20.18
N GLY A 1104 -13.51 -4.74 -20.17
CA GLY A 1104 -13.64 -3.30 -19.94
C GLY A 1104 -13.22 -2.88 -18.52
N SER A 1105 -13.08 -1.58 -18.28
CA SER A 1105 -12.64 -1.06 -16.97
C SER A 1105 -13.64 -1.34 -15.84
N THR A 1106 -14.93 -1.47 -16.16
CA THR A 1106 -16.01 -1.79 -15.22
C THR A 1106 -16.19 -3.28 -14.93
N GLY A 1107 -15.36 -4.17 -15.52
CA GLY A 1107 -15.42 -5.62 -15.29
C GLY A 1107 -16.34 -6.40 -16.24
N ASN A 1108 -16.99 -5.73 -17.20
CA ASN A 1108 -17.70 -6.36 -18.30
C ASN A 1108 -16.73 -7.05 -19.30
N LEU A 1109 -17.21 -8.07 -20.00
CA LEU A 1109 -16.51 -8.67 -21.14
C LEU A 1109 -17.06 -8.09 -22.45
N VAL A 1110 -16.22 -7.33 -23.16
CA VAL A 1110 -16.52 -6.80 -24.48
C VAL A 1110 -16.01 -7.78 -25.53
N VAL A 1111 -16.87 -8.16 -26.48
CA VAL A 1111 -16.64 -9.19 -27.49
C VAL A 1111 -16.91 -8.63 -28.88
N ALA A 1112 -15.99 -8.87 -29.81
CA ALA A 1112 -16.18 -8.63 -31.23
C ALA A 1112 -16.96 -9.80 -31.85
N ASP A 1113 -18.25 -9.60 -32.10
CA ASP A 1113 -19.17 -10.60 -32.67
C ASP A 1113 -19.13 -10.48 -34.20
N THR A 1114 -18.04 -11.02 -34.77
CA THR A 1114 -17.52 -10.62 -36.08
C THR A 1114 -18.50 -10.84 -37.23
N SER A 1115 -19.16 -12.00 -37.31
CA SER A 1115 -20.13 -12.26 -38.39
C SER A 1115 -21.44 -11.50 -38.21
N GLN A 1116 -21.82 -11.17 -36.97
CA GLN A 1116 -22.98 -10.32 -36.67
C GLN A 1116 -22.69 -8.82 -36.85
N GLN A 1117 -21.44 -8.46 -37.19
CA GLN A 1117 -20.98 -7.08 -37.46
C GLN A 1117 -21.24 -6.10 -36.31
N ARG A 1118 -21.17 -6.60 -35.06
CA ARG A 1118 -21.44 -5.83 -33.84
C ARG A 1118 -20.38 -6.07 -32.78
N VAL A 1119 -20.28 -5.15 -31.83
CA VAL A 1119 -19.53 -5.32 -30.59
C VAL A 1119 -20.52 -5.33 -29.43
N VAL A 1120 -20.47 -6.39 -28.63
CA VAL A 1120 -21.38 -6.63 -27.50
C VAL A 1120 -20.63 -6.65 -26.17
N SER A 1121 -21.31 -6.24 -25.11
CA SER A 1121 -20.79 -6.21 -23.75
C SER A 1121 -21.64 -7.09 -22.85
N PHE A 1122 -21.04 -8.18 -22.37
CA PHE A 1122 -21.63 -9.06 -21.37
C PHE A 1122 -21.33 -8.54 -19.96
N GLY A 1123 -22.38 -8.25 -19.20
CA GLY A 1123 -22.28 -8.13 -17.75
C GLY A 1123 -22.11 -9.53 -17.15
N VAL A 1124 -20.94 -9.83 -16.60
CA VAL A 1124 -20.60 -11.16 -16.08
C VAL A 1124 -21.20 -11.32 -14.67
N TYR A 1125 -22.52 -11.55 -14.62
CA TYR A 1125 -23.32 -11.63 -13.41
C TYR A 1125 -23.72 -13.07 -13.05
N CYS A 1126 -22.98 -13.73 -12.15
CA CYS A 1126 -23.40 -15.01 -11.60
C CYS A 1126 -24.71 -14.84 -10.81
N ARG A 1127 -25.83 -15.29 -11.39
CA ARG A 1127 -27.10 -15.50 -10.66
C ARG A 1127 -27.12 -16.89 -10.07
N GLU A 1128 -27.33 -16.98 -8.76
CA GLU A 1128 -27.88 -18.18 -8.14
C GLU A 1128 -29.41 -18.03 -8.08
N TYR A 1129 -30.13 -19.04 -8.57
CA TYR A 1129 -31.56 -19.21 -8.29
C TYR A 1129 -31.72 -20.25 -7.18
N SER A 1130 -32.61 -19.97 -6.23
CA SER A 1130 -33.11 -20.97 -5.28
C SER A 1130 -34.53 -21.39 -5.65
N SER A 1131 -34.83 -22.67 -5.49
CA SER A 1131 -36.18 -23.24 -5.68
C SER A 1131 -36.43 -24.32 -4.64
N SER A 1132 -37.68 -24.42 -4.17
CA SER A 1132 -38.12 -25.31 -3.09
C SER A 1132 -39.00 -26.46 -3.60
N SER A 1133 -38.89 -27.62 -2.96
CA SER A 1133 -39.61 -28.87 -3.29
C SER A 1133 -40.84 -29.10 -2.40
N PRO A 1134 -41.77 -29.97 -2.83
CA PRO A 1134 -42.11 -31.18 -2.07
C PRO A 1134 -42.53 -32.38 -2.98
N PRO A 1135 -42.99 -33.56 -2.47
CA PRO A 1135 -42.84 -34.21 -1.16
C PRO A 1135 -42.13 -35.62 -1.26
N VAL A 1136 -42.30 -36.51 -0.27
CA VAL A 1136 -41.49 -37.74 -0.04
C VAL A 1136 -42.32 -39.04 -0.14
N THR A 1137 -41.75 -40.12 -0.72
CA THR A 1137 -42.07 -41.54 -0.37
C THR A 1137 -40.88 -42.52 -0.49
N THR A 1138 -40.42 -43.02 0.66
CA THR A 1138 -39.86 -44.36 0.99
C THR A 1138 -39.36 -45.35 -0.11
N THR A 1139 -38.12 -45.87 0.03
CA THR A 1139 -37.77 -47.30 0.33
C THR A 1139 -36.24 -47.58 0.25
N THR A 1140 -35.79 -48.75 0.72
CA THR A 1140 -34.39 -49.25 0.79
C THR A 1140 -34.39 -50.80 0.65
N PRO A 1141 -33.24 -51.52 0.46
CA PRO A 1141 -31.91 -51.20 -0.11
C PRO A 1141 -31.34 -52.28 -1.09
N LYS A 1142 -30.06 -52.12 -1.52
CA LYS A 1142 -29.11 -53.13 -2.08
C LYS A 1142 -29.40 -53.69 -3.51
N PRO A 1143 -28.40 -54.35 -4.17
CA PRO A 1143 -26.94 -54.32 -4.00
C PRO A 1143 -26.16 -53.95 -5.31
N LEU A 1144 -24.84 -53.73 -5.21
CA LEU A 1144 -23.93 -53.62 -6.37
C LEU A 1144 -23.12 -54.92 -6.55
N THR A 1145 -22.87 -55.33 -7.80
CA THR A 1145 -22.18 -56.58 -8.16
C THR A 1145 -20.70 -56.40 -8.53
N GLN A 1146 -19.87 -57.25 -7.92
CA GLN A 1146 -18.46 -57.55 -8.21
C GLN A 1146 -18.29 -58.34 -9.52
N ILE A 1147 -17.12 -58.46 -10.18
CA ILE A 1147 -15.76 -57.86 -9.95
C ILE A 1147 -15.38 -57.08 -11.27
N PRO A 1148 -14.21 -57.18 -11.99
CA PRO A 1148 -12.86 -57.74 -11.79
C PRO A 1148 -11.73 -56.68 -11.66
N ASN A 1149 -10.51 -57.14 -11.37
CA ASN A 1149 -9.24 -56.42 -11.55
C ASN A 1149 -8.44 -57.04 -12.71
N GLN A 1150 -7.47 -56.31 -13.27
CA GLN A 1150 -6.24 -56.92 -13.78
C GLN A 1150 -5.04 -56.43 -12.95
N ILE A 1151 -4.02 -57.28 -12.84
CA ILE A 1151 -2.82 -57.07 -12.03
C ILE A 1151 -1.62 -57.11 -12.98
N CYS A 1152 -0.71 -56.14 -12.86
CA CYS A 1152 0.62 -56.21 -13.46
C CYS A 1152 1.67 -56.54 -12.38
N SER A 1153 2.73 -57.24 -12.79
CA SER A 1153 3.70 -57.91 -11.91
C SER A 1153 4.70 -56.99 -11.21
N SER A 1154 5.17 -57.42 -10.03
CA SER A 1154 6.09 -56.70 -9.15
C SER A 1154 7.55 -56.67 -9.65
N PRO A 1155 8.22 -55.51 -9.62
CA PRO A 1155 9.69 -55.41 -9.56
C PRO A 1155 10.23 -55.84 -8.19
N SER A 1156 11.52 -56.18 -8.13
CA SER A 1156 12.24 -56.53 -6.89
C SER A 1156 12.91 -55.32 -6.23
N TRP A 1157 12.81 -55.23 -4.89
CA TRP A 1157 13.32 -54.10 -4.10
C TRP A 1157 14.82 -54.22 -3.81
N SER A 1158 15.58 -53.16 -4.09
CA SER A 1158 17.02 -53.04 -3.77
C SER A 1158 17.38 -51.85 -2.86
N SER A 1159 16.39 -51.19 -2.26
CA SER A 1159 16.61 -50.15 -1.25
C SER A 1159 16.94 -50.77 0.12
N THR A 1160 18.16 -50.56 0.63
CA THR A 1160 18.62 -51.05 1.93
C THR A 1160 18.03 -50.25 3.09
N PHE A 1161 16.89 -50.71 3.60
CA PHE A 1161 16.30 -50.23 4.84
C PHE A 1161 17.22 -50.50 6.04
N THR A 1162 17.41 -49.51 6.91
CA THR A 1162 18.19 -49.64 8.15
C THR A 1162 17.46 -49.02 9.34
N THR A 1163 17.40 -49.75 10.46
CA THR A 1163 16.93 -49.21 11.73
C THR A 1163 17.95 -48.21 12.28
N VAL A 1164 17.51 -47.00 12.63
CA VAL A 1164 18.36 -45.98 13.27
C VAL A 1164 18.08 -45.81 14.77
N ALA A 1165 16.93 -46.28 15.25
CA ALA A 1165 16.61 -46.38 16.68
C ALA A 1165 15.54 -47.45 16.94
N GLY A 1166 15.56 -48.08 18.12
CA GLY A 1166 14.56 -49.07 18.57
C GLY A 1166 15.05 -50.52 18.63
N THR A 1167 14.32 -51.38 19.35
CA THR A 1167 14.69 -52.78 19.63
C THR A 1167 14.01 -53.83 18.73
N GLY A 1168 12.89 -53.48 18.07
CA GLY A 1168 12.47 -54.07 16.78
C GLY A 1168 12.10 -55.56 16.73
N ILE A 1169 11.17 -56.04 17.57
CA ILE A 1169 10.49 -57.36 17.45
C ILE A 1169 9.01 -57.15 17.83
N ILE A 1170 7.97 -57.71 17.20
CA ILE A 1170 7.84 -58.69 16.10
C ILE A 1170 7.32 -58.00 14.82
N GLY A 1171 7.82 -58.42 13.65
CA GLY A 1171 7.54 -57.81 12.33
C GLY A 1171 8.61 -58.12 11.27
N THR A 1172 9.77 -58.60 11.74
CA THR A 1172 10.69 -59.57 11.08
C THR A 1172 11.20 -59.26 9.67
N SER A 1173 11.16 -58.02 9.21
CA SER A 1173 11.93 -57.55 8.04
C SER A 1173 12.24 -56.05 8.16
N ALA A 1174 13.21 -55.56 7.38
CA ALA A 1174 13.57 -54.14 7.35
C ALA A 1174 12.65 -53.31 6.41
N ASN A 1175 11.97 -53.96 5.46
CA ASN A 1175 11.01 -53.34 4.54
C ASN A 1175 9.54 -53.41 5.02
N THR A 1176 9.28 -53.86 6.24
CA THR A 1176 7.93 -53.90 6.84
C THR A 1176 7.67 -52.69 7.75
N LEU A 1177 6.43 -52.21 7.77
CA LEU A 1177 5.93 -51.17 8.68
C LEU A 1177 4.69 -51.69 9.40
N TYR A 1178 4.36 -51.12 10.56
CA TYR A 1178 3.12 -51.45 11.29
C TYR A 1178 2.60 -50.22 12.05
N ASN A 1179 1.39 -49.76 11.67
CA ASN A 1179 0.77 -48.49 12.10
C ASN A 1179 1.78 -47.31 12.14
N PRO A 1180 2.57 -47.06 11.07
CA PRO A 1180 3.60 -46.04 11.08
C PRO A 1180 2.96 -44.65 11.23
N PHE A 1181 3.58 -43.77 12.05
CA PHE A 1181 2.91 -42.55 12.52
C PHE A 1181 3.47 -41.25 11.95
N SER A 1182 4.78 -41.16 11.69
CA SER A 1182 5.44 -39.96 11.14
C SER A 1182 6.45 -40.31 10.06
N ILE A 1183 6.61 -39.41 9.08
CA ILE A 1183 7.57 -39.49 7.97
C ILE A 1183 8.32 -38.15 7.86
N TYR A 1184 9.63 -38.22 7.64
CA TYR A 1184 10.52 -37.08 7.43
C TYR A 1184 11.49 -37.39 6.29
N ILE A 1185 11.91 -36.37 5.54
CA ILE A 1185 12.90 -36.48 4.47
C ILE A 1185 13.96 -35.41 4.71
N ASP A 1186 15.24 -35.80 4.69
CA ASP A 1186 16.35 -34.88 4.90
C ASP A 1186 16.84 -34.21 3.59
N GLY A 1187 17.83 -33.33 3.72
CA GLY A 1187 18.42 -32.61 2.56
C GLY A 1187 19.25 -33.49 1.60
N LEU A 1188 19.26 -34.81 1.79
CA LEU A 1188 19.90 -35.80 0.91
C LEU A 1188 18.87 -36.79 0.32
N ASP A 1189 17.57 -36.46 0.39
CA ASP A 1189 16.43 -37.33 0.04
C ASP A 1189 16.46 -38.70 0.75
N THR A 1190 17.05 -38.76 1.96
CA THR A 1190 16.92 -39.93 2.85
C THR A 1190 15.60 -39.83 3.61
N ILE A 1191 14.77 -40.86 3.49
CA ILE A 1191 13.43 -40.93 4.08
C ILE A 1191 13.52 -41.68 5.42
N TYR A 1192 12.98 -41.07 6.47
CA TYR A 1192 12.90 -41.59 7.83
C TYR A 1192 11.44 -41.83 8.22
N ILE A 1193 11.13 -42.99 8.79
CA ILE A 1193 9.77 -43.37 9.22
C ILE A 1193 9.77 -43.78 10.69
N ALA A 1194 8.87 -43.17 11.47
CA ALA A 1194 8.52 -43.61 12.81
C ALA A 1194 7.52 -44.78 12.74
N ASP A 1195 8.05 -45.99 12.85
CA ASP A 1195 7.36 -47.27 12.69
C ASP A 1195 6.77 -47.71 14.05
N TYR A 1196 5.69 -47.04 14.43
CA TYR A 1196 5.23 -46.91 15.82
C TYR A 1196 4.93 -48.24 16.52
N ASN A 1197 4.12 -49.14 15.94
CA ASN A 1197 3.82 -50.42 16.59
C ASN A 1197 5.02 -51.38 16.59
N ASN A 1198 5.99 -51.21 15.68
CA ASN A 1198 7.24 -51.98 15.66
C ASN A 1198 8.32 -51.38 16.60
N ASN A 1199 8.00 -50.32 17.34
CA ASN A 1199 8.88 -49.64 18.29
C ASN A 1199 10.25 -49.26 17.71
N ARG A 1200 10.29 -48.79 16.46
CA ARG A 1200 11.54 -48.44 15.75
C ARG A 1200 11.41 -47.21 14.85
N VAL A 1201 12.55 -46.63 14.50
CA VAL A 1201 12.68 -45.65 13.41
C VAL A 1201 13.56 -46.26 12.32
N GLN A 1202 13.07 -46.28 11.09
CA GLN A 1202 13.77 -46.84 9.93
C GLN A 1202 14.13 -45.74 8.93
N LYS A 1203 15.28 -45.88 8.25
CA LYS A 1203 15.67 -45.03 7.13
C LYS A 1203 15.94 -45.82 5.85
N PHE A 1204 15.75 -45.18 4.71
CA PHE A 1204 16.13 -45.65 3.37
C PHE A 1204 16.32 -44.44 2.44
N VAL A 1205 16.98 -44.64 1.29
CA VAL A 1205 17.16 -43.60 0.26
C VAL A 1205 16.18 -43.85 -0.89
N SER A 1206 15.59 -42.80 -1.46
CA SER A 1206 14.68 -42.95 -2.61
C SER A 1206 15.45 -43.34 -3.89
N GLY A 1207 15.46 -44.63 -4.21
CA GLY A 1207 16.03 -45.14 -5.46
C GLY A 1207 15.22 -44.70 -6.68
N SER A 1208 15.87 -44.08 -7.66
CA SER A 1208 15.23 -43.60 -8.88
C SER A 1208 14.99 -44.72 -9.90
N ASN A 1209 13.89 -45.48 -9.74
CA ASN A 1209 13.09 -46.04 -10.85
C ASN A 1209 11.90 -46.91 -10.39
N VAL A 1210 10.77 -46.77 -11.11
CA VAL A 1210 9.51 -47.55 -11.00
C VAL A 1210 8.71 -47.35 -9.69
N GLY A 1211 7.38 -47.29 -9.80
CA GLY A 1211 6.46 -47.05 -8.68
C GLY A 1211 5.85 -48.32 -8.06
N ILE A 1212 4.81 -48.10 -7.26
CA ILE A 1212 4.12 -49.04 -6.33
C ILE A 1212 4.78 -49.13 -4.94
N GLN A 1213 4.06 -48.68 -3.91
CA GLN A 1213 4.17 -49.09 -2.49
C GLN A 1213 5.58 -49.15 -1.88
N VAL A 1214 6.11 -47.99 -1.45
CA VAL A 1214 7.51 -47.78 -1.07
C VAL A 1214 7.98 -48.58 0.17
N ALA A 1215 7.06 -49.06 1.01
CA ALA A 1215 7.34 -50.03 2.08
C ALA A 1215 6.05 -50.73 2.56
N GLY A 1216 6.20 -51.89 3.20
CA GLY A 1216 5.15 -52.55 4.00
C GLY A 1216 4.24 -53.52 3.25
N PHE A 1217 4.06 -54.73 3.79
CA PHE A 1217 3.03 -55.69 3.37
C PHE A 1217 1.76 -55.51 4.19
N GLY A 1218 0.65 -55.12 3.56
CA GLY A 1218 -0.67 -55.16 4.18
C GLY A 1218 -1.14 -56.60 4.33
N THR A 1219 -1.30 -57.08 5.57
CA THR A 1219 -1.71 -58.47 5.86
C THR A 1219 -3.20 -58.74 5.61
N THR A 1220 -4.01 -57.70 5.39
CA THR A 1220 -5.40 -57.79 4.92
C THR A 1220 -5.47 -57.61 3.41
N ALA A 1221 -5.78 -58.69 2.68
CA ALA A 1221 -5.99 -58.65 1.24
C ALA A 1221 -7.21 -57.76 0.89
N GLY A 1222 -6.98 -56.59 0.29
CA GLY A 1222 -8.07 -55.70 -0.11
C GLY A 1222 -7.72 -54.34 -0.74
N SER A 1223 -6.53 -53.77 -0.50
CA SER A 1223 -6.20 -52.38 -0.89
C SER A 1223 -5.00 -52.22 -1.84
N THR A 1224 -5.02 -52.93 -2.98
CA THR A 1224 -4.19 -52.59 -4.16
C THR A 1224 -4.62 -51.29 -4.86
N GLY A 1225 -5.63 -50.57 -4.32
CA GLY A 1225 -6.15 -49.33 -4.87
C GLY A 1225 -5.40 -48.07 -4.41
N VAL A 1226 -5.68 -46.98 -5.12
CA VAL A 1226 -5.10 -45.63 -4.94
C VAL A 1226 -5.48 -44.97 -3.60
N TYR A 1227 -6.51 -45.49 -2.92
CA TYR A 1227 -7.11 -44.90 -1.72
C TYR A 1227 -6.23 -45.05 -0.48
N LEU A 1228 -6.01 -43.91 0.20
CA LEU A 1228 -5.36 -43.82 1.51
C LEU A 1228 -6.31 -44.24 2.64
N ASN A 1229 -5.78 -44.90 3.68
CA ASN A 1229 -6.52 -45.42 4.82
C ASN A 1229 -5.86 -44.96 6.14
N LYS A 1230 -6.43 -43.90 6.74
CA LYS A 1230 -5.84 -43.15 7.87
C LYS A 1230 -4.41 -42.66 7.53
N PRO A 1231 -4.25 -41.73 6.57
CA PRO A 1231 -2.97 -41.07 6.36
C PRO A 1231 -2.62 -40.18 7.57
N THR A 1232 -1.52 -40.44 8.29
CA THR A 1232 -1.16 -39.67 9.50
C THR A 1232 -0.09 -38.59 9.27
N ALA A 1233 0.72 -38.74 8.23
CA ALA A 1233 1.81 -37.81 7.94
C ALA A 1233 2.09 -37.75 6.42
N VAL A 1234 2.70 -36.64 6.00
CA VAL A 1234 3.13 -36.40 4.63
C VAL A 1234 4.46 -35.64 4.65
N SER A 1235 5.35 -35.96 3.72
CA SER A 1235 6.59 -35.21 3.49
C SER A 1235 6.81 -35.05 1.98
N VAL A 1236 7.67 -34.11 1.59
CA VAL A 1236 7.98 -33.81 0.20
C VAL A 1236 9.50 -33.77 0.05
N ASN A 1237 10.03 -34.47 -0.94
CA ASN A 1237 11.49 -34.53 -1.18
C ASN A 1237 11.99 -33.32 -2.00
N SER A 1238 13.30 -33.22 -2.22
CA SER A 1238 13.92 -32.13 -2.99
C SER A 1238 13.40 -32.01 -4.44
N ASN A 1239 12.82 -33.10 -4.96
CA ASN A 1239 12.28 -33.22 -6.31
C ASN A 1239 10.76 -32.94 -6.40
N ASN A 1240 10.15 -32.37 -5.36
CA ASN A 1240 8.71 -32.11 -5.22
C ASN A 1240 7.81 -33.37 -5.26
N VAL A 1241 8.37 -34.55 -5.02
CA VAL A 1241 7.61 -35.80 -4.89
C VAL A 1241 6.99 -35.87 -3.49
N ILE A 1242 5.68 -36.08 -3.44
CA ILE A 1242 4.92 -36.20 -2.19
C ILE A 1242 4.97 -37.66 -1.72
N TYR A 1243 5.31 -37.88 -0.45
CA TYR A 1243 5.27 -39.20 0.19
C TYR A 1243 4.27 -39.17 1.35
N ILE A 1244 3.20 -39.97 1.23
CA ILE A 1244 2.11 -40.03 2.21
C ILE A 1244 2.24 -41.32 3.02
N LEU A 1245 2.20 -41.19 4.35
CA LEU A 1245 2.25 -42.29 5.29
C LEU A 1245 0.85 -42.82 5.56
N ASP A 1246 0.56 -44.02 5.06
CA ASP A 1246 -0.77 -44.61 4.93
C ASP A 1246 -0.96 -45.72 6.00
N SER A 1247 -1.38 -45.29 7.20
CA SER A 1247 -1.05 -46.00 8.44
C SER A 1247 -1.92 -47.21 8.76
N LEU A 1248 -3.11 -47.38 8.18
CA LEU A 1248 -3.89 -48.62 8.31
C LEU A 1248 -3.69 -49.58 7.12
N ASN A 1249 -3.17 -49.10 5.99
CA ASN A 1249 -2.64 -49.97 4.93
C ASN A 1249 -1.16 -50.35 5.18
N TYR A 1250 -0.56 -49.84 6.27
CA TYR A 1250 0.82 -50.09 6.71
C TYR A 1250 1.90 -49.76 5.66
N ARG A 1251 1.71 -48.70 4.87
CA ARG A 1251 2.58 -48.38 3.73
C ARG A 1251 3.00 -46.92 3.64
N VAL A 1252 3.96 -46.64 2.76
CA VAL A 1252 4.18 -45.31 2.19
C VAL A 1252 3.73 -45.33 0.73
N GLN A 1253 2.96 -44.33 0.34
CA GLN A 1253 2.47 -44.12 -1.01
C GLN A 1253 3.10 -42.86 -1.60
N GLN A 1254 3.47 -42.94 -2.88
CA GLN A 1254 3.96 -41.86 -3.74
C GLN A 1254 2.82 -41.40 -4.67
#